data_AF-S3MRC9-F1
#
_entry.id   AF-S3MRC9-F1
#
_cell.length_a   1.000
_cell.length_b   1.000
_cell.length_c   1.000
_cell.angle_alpha   90.00
_cell.angle_beta   90.00
_cell.angle_gamma   90.00
#
_symmetry.space_group_name_H-M   'P 1'
#
loop_
_entity.id
_entity.type
_entity.pdbx_description
1 polymer ?
#
loop_
_entity_poly.entity_id
_entity_poly.type
_entity_poly.pdbx_seq_one_letter_code
_entity_poly.pdbx_strand_id
1 'polypeptide(L)'
;MKFTAKILLLAASVTLLSACNDSDDDSTNPSTSQDHVYPEFKPTLLDYTPGKLLSAGSSDASTAVSIDGEYIIVADDESNALRVYPKNGGDAVAEWDFSTQGPQLKKELDIEASALLKDNRAYFIGSHGNKKDGGDAADRSHLFAVKISGKGAQTQFEYQGIYSNLEKDLVDWDQNNLHQKGKDHFGFKVSAAAGVAPENLNGFAIEGMTASHDEKQLLLGFRAPVTDQGQREKALIIPLINYQQLIQKRDSKALFAAPIELDLAGRGIRSMAKTKNGQYLIVAGPAAGNQSALDNAFGLYLWDGKSSTPQLLNNRIENLQSQSKGSIETIVETHDLGDKIQLLLDNGDSIWEGQTAVSKDLEPHQQKFQGAIFNIGSAFKDIVAPQIITAIPENNLQGVNLDSPIQLLLNEGIKSQVGQFDLYENNQFIQSFNAQNNNLKINFNQVELQPTQPFKINTEYKVVMSQGLQDHNKNLMPTQTITQFKTAGQPTELALGDLYFMATNAEAPDAIAFMLMKDINGGTEIYFSDRDYSAEKTSFWDRKKDQAATNEGVFRWTADRNLKAGSIITIQTDTPTSPIANIGRVLGSPSGIGKEETIFAMSKTKVNDLKDGSAGLITDTGTFLAAITVGSDKDNDIPESIRAYSLKFMPSIAEQTNAIYNVKNCSLERQNLTALKLKLMDKNCWSVSYKSQGASGFPIKDNSLFANAVVH
;
A
#
# COMPACT_ATOMS: atom_id res chain seq x y z
N MET A 1 68.15 21.24 -6.03
CA MET A 1 68.20 22.01 -7.29
C MET A 1 67.75 21.07 -8.40
N LYS A 2 66.49 21.13 -8.87
CA LYS A 2 66.01 21.85 -10.09
C LYS A 2 66.74 21.34 -11.37
N PHE A 3 66.11 20.81 -12.43
CA PHE A 3 64.88 21.26 -13.11
C PHE A 3 64.32 20.19 -14.12
N THR A 4 62.98 20.15 -14.23
CA THR A 4 62.07 19.93 -15.38
C THR A 4 62.42 19.07 -16.62
N ALA A 5 61.43 18.26 -17.03
CA ALA A 5 61.14 17.95 -18.44
C ALA A 5 59.70 18.40 -18.78
N LYS A 6 59.55 19.11 -19.91
CA LYS A 6 58.30 19.63 -20.47
C LYS A 6 57.83 18.77 -21.65
N ILE A 7 56.51 18.65 -21.69
CA ILE A 7 55.56 18.12 -22.68
C ILE A 7 55.88 18.48 -24.14
N LEU A 8 55.64 17.54 -25.06
CA LEU A 8 55.56 17.74 -26.50
C LEU A 8 54.10 17.52 -26.97
N LEU A 9 53.56 18.53 -27.65
CA LEU A 9 52.26 18.57 -28.32
C LEU A 9 52.45 18.10 -29.77
N LEU A 10 51.52 17.32 -30.34
CA LEU A 10 51.36 17.23 -31.79
C LEU A 10 49.88 17.23 -32.17
N ALA A 11 49.54 18.17 -33.06
CA ALA A 11 48.22 18.48 -33.57
C ALA A 11 47.85 17.61 -34.77
N ALA A 12 46.54 17.40 -34.98
CA ALA A 12 45.98 17.02 -36.27
C ALA A 12 44.72 17.85 -36.56
N SER A 13 44.64 18.30 -37.79
CA SER A 13 43.90 19.44 -38.32
C SER A 13 42.46 19.13 -38.69
N VAL A 14 41.57 20.08 -38.41
CA VAL A 14 40.18 20.17 -38.87
C VAL A 14 40.13 20.72 -40.30
N THR A 15 39.28 20.15 -41.16
CA THR A 15 38.76 20.83 -42.37
C THR A 15 37.29 21.16 -42.15
N LEU A 16 36.97 22.44 -42.28
CA LEU A 16 35.64 23.03 -42.19
C LEU A 16 34.82 22.75 -43.46
N LEU A 17 33.52 22.52 -43.28
CA LEU A 17 32.46 23.03 -44.15
C LEU A 17 31.31 23.56 -43.28
N SER A 18 31.36 24.88 -43.05
CA SER A 18 30.26 25.78 -42.73
C SER A 18 29.23 25.79 -43.88
N ALA A 19 27.94 26.10 -43.74
CA ALA A 19 27.04 26.41 -42.63
C ALA A 19 25.62 26.51 -43.25
N CYS A 20 24.58 26.23 -42.47
CA CYS A 20 23.47 27.17 -42.24
C CYS A 20 22.56 26.64 -41.13
N ASN A 21 22.45 27.47 -40.10
CA ASN A 21 21.61 27.44 -38.89
C ASN A 21 20.14 27.03 -39.15
N ASP A 22 19.54 26.33 -38.17
CA ASP A 22 18.67 27.01 -37.21
C ASP A 22 18.43 26.22 -35.91
N SER A 23 18.87 26.87 -34.81
CA SER A 23 18.46 26.84 -33.40
C SER A 23 18.30 25.51 -32.64
N ASP A 24 19.33 25.25 -31.83
CA ASP A 24 19.38 24.47 -30.60
C ASP A 24 18.43 25.01 -29.50
N ASP A 25 17.91 24.12 -28.64
CA ASP A 25 18.38 23.99 -27.24
C ASP A 25 17.79 22.71 -26.60
N ASP A 26 18.53 21.60 -26.64
CA ASP A 26 18.29 20.43 -25.78
C ASP A 26 19.54 20.23 -24.92
N SER A 27 19.53 20.84 -23.73
CA SER A 27 20.62 20.76 -22.78
C SER A 27 20.59 19.40 -22.08
N THR A 28 21.29 18.42 -22.65
CA THR A 28 21.61 17.17 -21.95
C THR A 28 22.57 17.46 -20.78
N ASN A 29 22.04 17.35 -19.58
CA ASN A 29 22.79 17.40 -18.33
C ASN A 29 23.61 16.10 -18.18
N PRO A 30 24.95 16.12 -18.01
CA PRO A 30 25.73 14.91 -17.89
C PRO A 30 25.65 14.37 -16.44
N SER A 31 24.65 13.55 -16.14
CA SER A 31 24.67 12.73 -14.92
C SER A 31 25.52 11.49 -15.16
N THR A 32 26.81 11.54 -14.84
CA THR A 32 27.58 10.31 -14.64
C THR A 32 27.36 9.81 -13.21
N SER A 33 26.24 9.12 -12.96
CA SER A 33 26.20 8.11 -11.91
C SER A 33 27.20 7.02 -12.29
N GLN A 34 28.07 6.62 -11.36
CA GLN A 34 28.72 5.34 -11.52
C GLN A 34 27.64 4.28 -11.40
N ASP A 35 27.15 3.78 -12.53
CA ASP A 35 26.25 2.64 -12.56
C ASP A 35 26.97 1.46 -11.91
N HIS A 36 26.59 1.16 -10.68
CA HIS A 36 26.90 -0.11 -10.07
C HIS A 36 26.27 -1.18 -10.96
N VAL A 37 27.10 -1.88 -11.74
CA VAL A 37 26.67 -3.03 -12.53
C VAL A 37 26.30 -4.13 -11.55
N TYR A 38 25.02 -4.20 -11.18
CA TYR A 38 24.47 -5.33 -10.46
C TYR A 38 24.61 -6.56 -11.34
N PRO A 39 25.05 -7.72 -10.81
CA PRO A 39 24.98 -8.95 -11.55
C PRO A 39 23.53 -9.21 -11.97
N GLU A 40 23.34 -9.72 -13.18
CA GLU A 40 22.00 -10.00 -13.71
C GLU A 40 21.31 -11.06 -12.83
N PHE A 41 20.21 -10.69 -12.18
CA PHE A 41 19.41 -11.61 -11.37
C PHE A 41 18.57 -12.50 -12.28
N LYS A 42 18.95 -13.78 -12.37
CA LYS A 42 18.33 -14.80 -13.23
C LYS A 42 17.70 -15.92 -12.40
N PRO A 43 16.47 -15.73 -11.89
CA PRO A 43 15.75 -16.82 -11.27
C PRO A 43 15.28 -17.83 -12.31
N THR A 44 15.17 -19.10 -11.91
CA THR A 44 14.37 -20.09 -12.63
C THR A 44 12.98 -20.12 -12.00
N LEU A 45 11.97 -19.70 -12.74
CA LEU A 45 10.58 -19.74 -12.29
C LEU A 45 9.99 -21.13 -12.48
N LEU A 46 9.17 -21.54 -11.51
CA LEU A 46 8.47 -22.82 -11.46
C LEU A 46 7.00 -22.54 -11.19
N ASP A 47 6.10 -23.21 -11.92
CA ASP A 47 4.66 -23.12 -11.69
C ASP A 47 4.20 -24.27 -10.79
N TYR A 48 3.30 -23.96 -9.86
CA TYR A 48 2.65 -24.93 -8.95
C TYR A 48 1.15 -24.83 -9.10
N THR A 49 0.47 -25.98 -9.16
CA THR A 49 -1.00 -26.00 -9.27
C THR A 49 -1.61 -27.01 -8.30
N PRO A 50 -2.83 -26.80 -7.81
CA PRO A 50 -3.54 -27.81 -7.00
C PRO A 50 -3.72 -29.16 -7.72
N GLY A 51 -3.66 -29.17 -9.06
CA GLY A 51 -3.82 -30.36 -9.88
C GLY A 51 -5.19 -31.01 -9.68
N LYS A 52 -5.22 -32.32 -9.41
CA LYS A 52 -6.46 -33.09 -9.20
C LYS A 52 -6.99 -33.02 -7.77
N LEU A 53 -6.26 -32.41 -6.85
CA LEU A 53 -6.65 -32.27 -5.45
C LEU A 53 -7.36 -30.92 -5.32
N LEU A 54 -8.69 -30.93 -5.14
CA LEU A 54 -9.56 -29.76 -5.30
C LEU A 54 -10.37 -29.43 -4.04
N SER A 55 -9.86 -29.68 -2.82
CA SER A 55 -10.61 -29.23 -1.63
C SER A 55 -10.69 -27.70 -1.54
N ALA A 56 -9.71 -27.00 -2.11
CA ALA A 56 -9.70 -25.56 -2.33
C ALA A 56 -8.72 -25.19 -3.45
N GLY A 57 -8.74 -23.94 -3.90
CA GLY A 57 -7.71 -23.37 -4.76
C GLY A 57 -6.35 -23.23 -4.06
N SER A 58 -5.34 -22.79 -4.81
CA SER A 58 -4.06 -22.37 -4.24
C SER A 58 -3.33 -21.42 -5.18
N SER A 59 -3.22 -20.16 -4.75
CA SER A 59 -2.49 -19.11 -5.48
C SER A 59 -1.62 -18.26 -4.55
N ASP A 60 -1.77 -18.41 -3.24
CA ASP A 60 -1.30 -17.46 -2.24
C ASP A 60 -0.33 -18.20 -1.30
N ALA A 61 0.78 -18.72 -1.87
CA ALA A 61 1.73 -19.54 -1.13
C ALA A 61 2.47 -18.73 -0.06
N SER A 62 2.01 -18.85 1.18
CA SER A 62 2.46 -18.04 2.31
C SER A 62 3.61 -18.66 3.10
N THR A 63 3.67 -19.99 3.19
CA THR A 63 4.79 -20.66 3.88
C THR A 63 5.12 -22.05 3.36
N ALA A 64 6.39 -22.46 3.48
CA ALA A 64 6.83 -23.77 3.02
C ALA A 64 7.99 -24.39 3.81
N VAL A 65 7.92 -25.73 3.95
CA VAL A 65 8.99 -26.56 4.52
C VAL A 65 9.43 -27.65 3.53
N SER A 66 10.74 -27.88 3.39
CA SER A 66 11.29 -28.98 2.58
C SER A 66 11.31 -30.28 3.40
N ILE A 67 10.47 -31.25 3.04
CA ILE A 67 10.45 -32.57 3.69
C ILE A 67 11.77 -33.31 3.40
N ASP A 68 12.20 -33.25 2.15
CA ASP A 68 13.46 -33.82 1.68
C ASP A 68 13.98 -33.07 0.43
N GLY A 69 14.85 -33.69 -0.35
CA GLY A 69 15.39 -33.10 -1.58
C GLY A 69 14.41 -33.04 -2.76
N GLU A 70 13.28 -33.72 -2.68
CA GLU A 70 12.34 -33.88 -3.81
C GLU A 70 10.97 -33.23 -3.56
N TYR A 71 10.53 -33.10 -2.31
CA TYR A 71 9.20 -32.59 -1.99
C TYR A 71 9.20 -31.47 -0.95
N ILE A 72 8.25 -30.56 -1.12
CA ILE A 72 7.96 -29.45 -0.21
C ILE A 72 6.51 -29.54 0.26
N ILE A 73 6.26 -29.09 1.49
CA ILE A 73 4.90 -28.81 1.98
C ILE A 73 4.71 -27.31 1.89
N VAL A 74 3.59 -26.90 1.31
CA VAL A 74 3.18 -25.50 1.18
C VAL A 74 1.85 -25.33 1.89
N ALA A 75 1.74 -24.25 2.66
CA ALA A 75 0.47 -23.73 3.12
C ALA A 75 0.16 -22.43 2.36
N ASP A 76 -1.12 -22.16 2.26
CA ASP A 76 -1.72 -21.08 1.50
C ASP A 76 -2.64 -20.34 2.48
N ASP A 77 -2.59 -19.00 2.49
CA ASP A 77 -3.30 -18.19 3.48
C ASP A 77 -4.81 -18.16 3.22
N GLU A 78 -5.25 -18.38 1.98
CA GLU A 78 -6.66 -18.45 1.54
C GLU A 78 -7.31 -19.84 1.73
N SER A 79 -6.60 -20.83 2.30
CA SER A 79 -7.14 -22.19 2.48
C SER A 79 -6.67 -22.96 3.72
N ASN A 80 -7.59 -23.75 4.29
CA ASN A 80 -7.30 -24.62 5.45
C ASN A 80 -6.68 -25.98 5.06
N ALA A 81 -5.67 -25.97 4.19
CA ALA A 81 -5.01 -27.18 3.69
C ALA A 81 -3.47 -27.07 3.74
N LEU A 82 -2.81 -28.20 3.98
CA LEU A 82 -1.38 -28.38 3.70
C LEU A 82 -1.23 -29.23 2.44
N ARG A 83 -0.46 -28.76 1.46
CA ARG A 83 -0.26 -29.48 0.19
C ARG A 83 1.19 -29.86 -0.02
N VAL A 84 1.39 -31.06 -0.55
CA VAL A 84 2.72 -31.58 -0.89
C VAL A 84 2.94 -31.40 -2.38
N TYR A 85 4.01 -30.69 -2.73
CA TYR A 85 4.39 -30.42 -4.11
C TYR A 85 5.77 -31.02 -4.43
N PRO A 86 6.01 -31.43 -5.69
CA PRO A 86 7.36 -31.65 -6.17
C PRO A 86 8.16 -30.34 -6.07
N LYS A 87 9.40 -30.42 -5.56
CA LYS A 87 10.24 -29.25 -5.32
C LYS A 87 10.54 -28.45 -6.59
N ASN A 88 10.55 -29.11 -7.75
CA ASN A 88 10.83 -28.51 -9.06
C ASN A 88 9.57 -28.08 -9.84
N GLY A 89 8.45 -27.82 -9.15
CA GLY A 89 7.20 -27.38 -9.77
C GLY A 89 6.30 -28.53 -10.23
N GLY A 90 5.07 -28.18 -10.59
CA GLY A 90 4.01 -29.09 -11.02
C GLY A 90 2.87 -29.21 -10.02
N ASP A 91 2.04 -30.23 -10.23
CA ASP A 91 0.81 -30.44 -9.48
C ASP A 91 1.07 -30.94 -8.05
N ALA A 92 0.19 -30.56 -7.12
CA ALA A 92 0.15 -31.16 -5.78
C ALA A 92 -0.03 -32.69 -5.87
N VAL A 93 0.74 -33.43 -5.08
CA VAL A 93 0.71 -34.91 -5.03
C VAL A 93 0.02 -35.47 -3.79
N ALA A 94 -0.15 -34.65 -2.76
CA ALA A 94 -0.95 -34.96 -1.57
C ALA A 94 -1.52 -33.67 -0.98
N GLU A 95 -2.62 -33.81 -0.26
CA GLU A 95 -3.32 -32.71 0.41
C GLU A 95 -3.83 -33.21 1.76
N TRP A 96 -3.70 -32.36 2.76
CA TRP A 96 -4.23 -32.58 4.10
C TRP A 96 -5.09 -31.39 4.50
N ASP A 97 -6.40 -31.58 4.38
CA ASP A 97 -7.41 -30.63 4.84
C ASP A 97 -7.49 -30.66 6.37
N PHE A 98 -6.97 -29.60 7.00
CA PHE A 98 -6.90 -29.49 8.44
C PHE A 98 -8.18 -28.90 9.07
N SER A 99 -9.13 -28.46 8.24
CA SER A 99 -10.49 -28.13 8.70
C SER A 99 -11.26 -29.38 9.14
N THR A 100 -10.88 -30.56 8.64
CA THR A 100 -11.49 -31.84 9.02
C THR A 100 -10.54 -32.73 9.84
N GLN A 101 -9.24 -32.72 9.53
CA GLN A 101 -8.28 -33.66 10.11
C GLN A 101 -7.35 -33.04 11.17
N GLY A 102 -7.33 -31.71 11.30
CA GLY A 102 -6.39 -30.97 12.16
C GLY A 102 -7.09 -30.20 13.29
N PRO A 103 -6.82 -28.89 13.45
CA PRO A 103 -7.43 -28.08 14.50
C PRO A 103 -8.93 -27.81 14.29
N GLN A 104 -9.48 -28.09 13.10
CA GLN A 104 -10.91 -27.96 12.78
C GLN A 104 -11.48 -26.56 13.04
N LEU A 105 -10.74 -25.54 12.61
CA LEU A 105 -11.15 -24.15 12.70
C LEU A 105 -12.32 -23.89 11.75
N LYS A 106 -13.27 -23.04 12.19
CA LYS A 106 -14.49 -22.73 11.43
C LYS A 106 -14.25 -21.74 10.31
N LYS A 107 -13.21 -20.94 10.44
CA LYS A 107 -12.73 -20.01 9.43
C LYS A 107 -11.31 -20.40 9.07
N GLU A 108 -10.86 -19.82 7.97
CA GLU A 108 -9.47 -19.81 7.57
C GLU A 108 -8.55 -19.33 8.70
N LEU A 109 -7.41 -19.99 8.82
CA LEU A 109 -6.37 -19.64 9.77
C LEU A 109 -5.45 -18.52 9.28
N ASP A 110 -5.34 -18.29 7.96
CA ASP A 110 -4.43 -17.28 7.39
C ASP A 110 -2.99 -17.66 7.76
N ILE A 111 -2.58 -18.88 7.39
CA ILE A 111 -1.24 -19.39 7.75
C ILE A 111 -0.21 -18.51 7.06
N GLU A 112 0.77 -18.00 7.82
CA GLU A 112 1.80 -17.11 7.27
C GLU A 112 3.21 -17.67 7.46
N ALA A 113 3.42 -18.51 8.46
CA ALA A 113 4.77 -19.01 8.74
C ALA A 113 4.80 -20.45 9.23
N SER A 114 5.94 -21.09 9.03
CA SER A 114 6.17 -22.47 9.43
C SER A 114 7.61 -22.69 9.90
N ALA A 115 7.83 -23.75 10.68
CA ALA A 115 9.16 -24.16 11.10
C ALA A 115 9.23 -25.69 11.20
N LEU A 116 10.26 -26.28 10.59
CA LEU A 116 10.52 -27.71 10.64
C LEU A 116 11.62 -28.04 11.67
N LEU A 117 11.32 -29.03 12.51
CA LEU A 117 12.27 -29.63 13.45
C LEU A 117 12.94 -30.87 12.85
N LYS A 118 14.12 -31.21 13.36
CA LYS A 118 14.93 -32.39 12.97
C LYS A 118 14.19 -33.71 13.08
N ASP A 119 13.17 -33.79 13.93
CA ASP A 119 12.37 -34.99 14.09
C ASP A 119 11.12 -35.02 13.18
N ASN A 120 11.05 -34.18 12.15
CA ASN A 120 9.90 -34.07 11.23
C ASN A 120 8.60 -33.58 11.90
N ARG A 121 8.68 -32.88 13.03
CA ARG A 121 7.56 -32.06 13.49
C ARG A 121 7.63 -30.69 12.84
N ALA A 122 6.55 -30.30 12.18
CA ALA A 122 6.38 -28.96 11.65
C ALA A 122 5.39 -28.18 12.52
N TYR A 123 5.69 -26.90 12.72
CA TYR A 123 4.82 -25.94 13.36
C TYR A 123 4.32 -24.95 12.31
N PHE A 124 3.06 -24.56 12.40
CA PHE A 124 2.42 -23.61 11.50
C PHE A 124 1.67 -22.57 12.32
N ILE A 125 1.75 -21.31 11.91
CA ILE A 125 1.18 -20.17 12.64
C ILE A 125 0.40 -19.29 11.68
N GLY A 126 -0.78 -18.83 12.11
CA GLY A 126 -1.54 -17.80 11.39
C GLY A 126 -0.93 -16.41 11.52
N SER A 127 -1.45 -15.42 10.79
CA SER A 127 -0.91 -14.05 10.79
C SER A 127 -0.95 -13.35 12.16
N HIS A 128 -1.92 -13.70 13.01
CA HIS A 128 -2.24 -13.01 14.27
C HIS A 128 -2.58 -11.52 14.07
N GLY A 129 -2.88 -11.11 12.85
CA GLY A 129 -3.28 -9.76 12.51
C GLY A 129 -4.79 -9.57 12.53
N ASN A 130 -5.19 -8.31 12.58
CA ASN A 130 -6.55 -7.93 12.21
C ASN A 130 -6.80 -8.21 10.72
N LYS A 131 -8.04 -8.12 10.29
CA LYS A 131 -8.40 -8.09 8.88
C LYS A 131 -7.82 -6.85 8.18
N LYS A 132 -7.83 -6.87 6.85
CA LYS A 132 -7.39 -5.73 6.01
C LYS A 132 -8.08 -4.40 6.33
N ASP A 133 -9.31 -4.43 6.82
CA ASP A 133 -10.08 -3.24 7.24
C ASP A 133 -9.83 -2.84 8.72
N GLY A 134 -8.92 -3.53 9.40
CA GLY A 134 -8.63 -3.36 10.82
C GLY A 134 -9.63 -4.05 11.76
N GLY A 135 -10.61 -4.79 11.24
CA GLY A 135 -11.53 -5.58 12.07
C GLY A 135 -10.84 -6.75 12.77
N ASP A 136 -11.26 -7.06 13.99
CA ASP A 136 -10.73 -8.18 14.78
C ASP A 136 -10.89 -9.53 14.05
N ALA A 137 -9.86 -10.38 14.15
CA ALA A 137 -9.73 -11.65 13.45
C ALA A 137 -9.18 -12.78 14.34
N ALA A 138 -9.70 -12.93 15.56
CA ALA A 138 -9.26 -13.95 16.52
C ALA A 138 -9.15 -15.41 15.98
N ASP A 139 -9.87 -15.76 14.92
CA ASP A 139 -9.79 -17.08 14.25
C ASP A 139 -8.41 -17.34 13.58
N ARG A 140 -7.63 -16.28 13.31
CA ARG A 140 -6.28 -16.32 12.70
C ARG A 140 -5.15 -16.47 13.74
N SER A 141 -5.43 -16.27 15.03
CA SER A 141 -4.42 -16.18 16.09
C SER A 141 -4.09 -17.56 16.70
N HIS A 142 -3.66 -18.51 15.87
CA HIS A 142 -3.34 -19.87 16.30
C HIS A 142 -1.98 -20.40 15.83
N LEU A 143 -1.34 -21.19 16.68
CA LEU A 143 -0.15 -21.99 16.41
C LEU A 143 -0.53 -23.47 16.53
N PHE A 144 -0.29 -24.28 15.51
CA PHE A 144 -0.48 -25.73 15.59
C PHE A 144 0.75 -26.50 15.13
N ALA A 145 0.77 -27.80 15.42
CA ALA A 145 1.85 -28.67 14.97
C ALA A 145 1.34 -29.98 14.39
N VAL A 146 2.13 -30.54 13.47
CA VAL A 146 1.93 -31.84 12.85
C VAL A 146 3.23 -32.62 12.86
N LYS A 147 3.14 -33.93 13.02
CA LYS A 147 4.23 -34.87 12.75
C LYS A 147 4.09 -35.35 11.31
N ILE A 148 5.15 -35.21 10.53
CA ILE A 148 5.19 -35.59 9.12
C ILE A 148 5.87 -36.95 8.98
N SER A 149 5.28 -37.82 8.17
CA SER A 149 5.87 -39.11 7.77
C SER A 149 5.54 -39.42 6.30
N GLY A 150 6.18 -40.44 5.74
CA GLY A 150 6.04 -40.75 4.30
C GLY A 150 6.75 -39.74 3.40
N LYS A 151 6.50 -39.84 2.09
CA LYS A 151 7.10 -38.99 1.04
C LYS A 151 6.15 -38.86 -0.16
N GLY A 152 6.24 -37.76 -0.89
CA GLY A 152 5.42 -37.51 -2.07
C GLY A 152 3.94 -37.74 -1.82
N ALA A 153 3.28 -38.49 -2.70
CA ALA A 153 1.86 -38.82 -2.57
C ALA A 153 1.51 -39.69 -1.34
N GLN A 154 2.50 -40.28 -0.67
CA GLN A 154 2.33 -41.09 0.55
C GLN A 154 2.63 -40.30 1.83
N THR A 155 2.82 -38.98 1.73
CA THR A 155 3.02 -38.11 2.89
C THR A 155 1.79 -38.17 3.80
N GLN A 156 2.03 -38.27 5.10
CA GLN A 156 1.00 -38.32 6.14
C GLN A 156 1.26 -37.25 7.18
N PHE A 157 0.18 -36.68 7.72
CA PHE A 157 0.20 -35.65 8.74
C PHE A 157 -0.54 -36.13 9.98
N GLU A 158 0.17 -36.17 11.11
CA GLU A 158 -0.42 -36.50 12.40
C GLU A 158 -0.49 -35.25 13.26
N TYR A 159 -1.69 -34.72 13.44
CA TYR A 159 -1.95 -33.52 14.25
C TYR A 159 -1.51 -33.70 15.72
N GLN A 160 -0.73 -32.75 16.22
CA GLN A 160 -0.11 -32.82 17.56
C GLN A 160 -0.75 -31.89 18.60
N GLY A 161 -1.55 -30.91 18.17
CA GLY A 161 -2.20 -29.93 19.04
C GLY A 161 -2.14 -28.50 18.50
N ILE A 162 -2.80 -27.60 19.25
CA ILE A 162 -2.98 -26.18 18.92
C ILE A 162 -2.83 -25.33 20.18
N TYR A 163 -2.37 -24.10 19.99
CA TYR A 163 -2.32 -23.04 20.98
C TYR A 163 -2.90 -21.74 20.39
N SER A 164 -3.75 -21.05 21.16
CA SER A 164 -4.66 -20.01 20.63
C SER A 164 -4.62 -18.68 21.39
N ASN A 165 -3.70 -18.52 22.34
CA ASN A 165 -3.63 -17.32 23.19
C ASN A 165 -2.36 -16.47 22.94
N LEU A 166 -1.64 -16.74 21.85
CA LEU A 166 -0.30 -16.17 21.63
C LEU A 166 -0.33 -14.65 21.49
N GLU A 167 -1.29 -14.09 20.73
CA GLU A 167 -1.46 -12.65 20.57
C GLU A 167 -1.70 -11.96 21.92
N LYS A 168 -2.64 -12.49 22.71
CA LYS A 168 -2.92 -11.99 24.07
C LYS A 168 -1.67 -12.05 24.94
N ASP A 169 -0.91 -13.15 24.89
CA ASP A 169 0.28 -13.31 25.72
C ASP A 169 1.42 -12.38 25.28
N LEU A 170 1.55 -12.06 23.98
CA LEU A 170 2.47 -11.05 23.47
C LEU A 170 2.08 -9.64 23.94
N VAL A 171 0.78 -9.31 23.87
CA VAL A 171 0.24 -8.04 24.40
C VAL A 171 0.52 -7.91 25.90
N ASP A 172 0.22 -8.95 26.67
CA ASP A 172 0.47 -8.96 28.12
C ASP A 172 1.98 -8.89 28.43
N TRP A 173 2.83 -9.53 27.62
CA TRP A 173 4.28 -9.51 27.79
C TRP A 173 4.89 -8.11 27.58
N ASP A 174 4.41 -7.38 26.57
CA ASP A 174 4.85 -6.01 26.28
C ASP A 174 4.27 -4.97 27.26
N GLN A 175 2.96 -5.04 27.54
CA GLN A 175 2.29 -4.14 28.50
C GLN A 175 2.88 -4.20 29.91
N ASN A 176 3.31 -5.40 30.33
CA ASN A 176 3.85 -5.61 31.67
C ASN A 176 5.37 -5.51 31.74
N ASN A 177 6.03 -5.06 30.65
CA ASN A 177 7.48 -4.89 30.59
C ASN A 177 8.25 -6.18 30.95
N LEU A 178 7.74 -7.34 30.58
CA LEU A 178 8.39 -8.61 30.89
C LEU A 178 9.68 -8.81 30.07
N HIS A 179 9.85 -8.04 29.00
CA HIS A 179 11.04 -7.96 28.16
C HIS A 179 12.11 -6.96 28.64
N GLN A 180 11.80 -6.13 29.64
CA GLN A 180 12.71 -5.16 30.27
C GLN A 180 13.14 -3.96 29.39
N LYS A 181 12.39 -3.60 28.34
CA LYS A 181 12.62 -2.40 27.51
C LYS A 181 11.69 -1.22 27.81
N GLY A 182 10.76 -1.40 28.74
CA GLY A 182 9.74 -0.42 29.12
C GLY A 182 8.32 -0.96 28.87
N LYS A 183 7.35 -0.37 29.55
CA LYS A 183 5.94 -0.71 29.35
C LYS A 183 5.52 -0.31 27.92
N ASP A 184 4.81 -1.20 27.24
CA ASP A 184 4.23 -0.97 25.89
C ASP A 184 5.29 -0.59 24.84
N HIS A 185 6.55 -1.03 25.01
CA HIS A 185 7.68 -0.62 24.17
C HIS A 185 7.46 -0.95 22.68
N PHE A 186 6.92 -2.13 22.36
CA PHE A 186 6.65 -2.53 20.98
C PHE A 186 5.26 -2.08 20.50
N GLY A 187 4.33 -1.87 21.43
CA GLY A 187 3.00 -1.36 21.19
C GLY A 187 2.01 -2.40 20.70
N PHE A 188 2.20 -3.67 21.06
CA PHE A 188 1.31 -4.75 20.63
C PHE A 188 -0.16 -4.51 20.98
N LYS A 189 -0.45 -3.82 22.10
CA LYS A 189 -1.81 -3.42 22.45
C LYS A 189 -2.46 -2.55 21.37
N VAL A 190 -1.71 -1.57 20.86
CA VAL A 190 -2.17 -0.65 19.81
C VAL A 190 -2.27 -1.43 18.51
N SER A 191 -1.28 -2.27 18.20
CA SER A 191 -1.25 -3.09 17.00
C SER A 191 -2.43 -4.05 16.87
N ALA A 192 -2.87 -4.66 17.98
CA ALA A 192 -4.03 -5.55 18.03
C ALA A 192 -5.38 -4.82 18.21
N ALA A 193 -5.39 -3.48 18.28
CA ALA A 193 -6.63 -2.74 18.49
C ALA A 193 -7.50 -2.74 17.23
N ALA A 194 -8.82 -2.77 17.40
CA ALA A 194 -9.76 -2.61 16.30
C ALA A 194 -9.51 -1.31 15.54
N GLY A 195 -9.55 -1.38 14.20
CA GLY A 195 -9.26 -0.29 13.28
C GLY A 195 -7.78 -0.17 12.87
N VAL A 196 -6.89 -1.05 13.38
CA VAL A 196 -5.49 -1.09 12.94
C VAL A 196 -5.31 -2.22 11.95
N ALA A 197 -5.11 -1.88 10.67
CA ALA A 197 -4.81 -2.85 9.62
C ALA A 197 -3.42 -3.51 9.85
N PRO A 198 -3.26 -4.81 9.50
CA PRO A 198 -1.98 -5.52 9.65
C PRO A 198 -0.88 -4.94 8.76
N GLU A 199 -1.24 -4.43 7.58
CA GLU A 199 -0.31 -3.83 6.60
C GLU A 199 0.03 -2.37 6.93
N ASN A 200 0.50 -2.15 8.15
CA ASN A 200 0.95 -0.84 8.62
C ASN A 200 2.16 -1.01 9.52
N LEU A 201 2.99 0.03 9.67
CA LEU A 201 4.16 -0.01 10.56
C LEU A 201 3.79 -0.33 12.02
N ASN A 202 2.59 0.08 12.44
CA ASN A 202 2.03 -0.24 13.75
C ASN A 202 1.07 -1.42 13.73
N GLY A 203 0.92 -2.16 12.63
CA GLY A 203 0.09 -3.35 12.54
C GLY A 203 0.62 -4.51 13.41
N PHE A 204 -0.14 -5.60 13.46
CA PHE A 204 0.27 -6.88 14.04
C PHE A 204 0.26 -7.92 12.93
N ALA A 205 1.42 -8.49 12.59
CA ALA A 205 1.54 -9.53 11.58
C ALA A 205 2.81 -10.36 11.82
N ILE A 206 2.63 -11.65 12.10
CA ILE A 206 3.71 -12.65 12.16
C ILE A 206 3.77 -13.34 10.81
N GLU A 207 4.88 -13.16 10.09
CA GLU A 207 5.11 -13.80 8.77
C GLU A 207 6.45 -14.56 8.73
N GLY A 208 7.36 -14.28 9.66
CA GLY A 208 8.56 -15.07 9.87
C GLY A 208 8.37 -16.13 10.97
N MET A 209 8.79 -17.37 10.72
CA MET A 209 9.01 -18.33 11.79
C MET A 209 10.16 -19.28 11.43
N THR A 210 11.02 -19.59 12.39
CA THR A 210 12.01 -20.67 12.27
C THR A 210 12.37 -21.17 13.67
N ALA A 211 12.80 -22.43 13.82
CA ALA A 211 13.37 -22.87 15.09
C ALA A 211 14.78 -22.30 15.30
N SER A 212 15.22 -22.17 16.56
CA SER A 212 16.64 -22.01 16.88
C SER A 212 17.43 -23.26 16.45
N HIS A 213 18.74 -23.13 16.23
CA HIS A 213 19.60 -24.26 15.83
C HIS A 213 19.60 -25.44 16.82
N ASP A 214 19.43 -25.15 18.11
CA ASP A 214 19.28 -26.14 19.18
C ASP A 214 17.82 -26.57 19.42
N GLU A 215 16.88 -26.03 18.65
CA GLU A 215 15.44 -26.29 18.68
C GLU A 215 14.78 -26.05 20.04
N LYS A 216 15.40 -25.25 20.92
CA LYS A 216 14.79 -24.87 22.20
C LYS A 216 13.78 -23.74 22.07
N GLN A 217 13.75 -23.04 20.95
CA GLN A 217 12.91 -21.87 20.74
C GLN A 217 12.34 -21.87 19.33
N LEU A 218 11.12 -21.36 19.16
CA LEU A 218 10.66 -20.84 17.88
C LEU A 218 10.93 -19.34 17.84
N LEU A 219 11.62 -18.87 16.81
CA LEU A 219 11.87 -17.47 16.54
C LEU A 219 10.69 -16.93 15.72
N LEU A 220 9.85 -16.09 16.32
CA LEU A 220 8.71 -15.45 15.65
C LEU A 220 9.17 -14.12 15.05
N GLY A 221 9.20 -14.01 13.74
CA GLY A 221 9.56 -12.79 12.99
C GLY A 221 8.31 -12.03 12.56
N PHE A 222 8.34 -10.72 12.76
CA PHE A 222 7.19 -9.85 12.52
C PHE A 222 7.38 -9.03 11.25
N ARG A 223 6.38 -9.01 10.36
CA ARG A 223 6.25 -7.95 9.34
C ARG A 223 5.94 -6.63 10.02
N ALA A 224 5.00 -6.69 10.96
CA ALA A 224 4.61 -5.58 11.82
C ALA A 224 4.31 -6.10 13.24
N PRO A 225 4.61 -5.32 14.30
CA PRO A 225 5.20 -4.00 14.25
C PRO A 225 6.69 -4.03 13.90
N VAL A 226 7.15 -3.01 13.19
CA VAL A 226 8.58 -2.63 13.18
C VAL A 226 8.83 -1.89 14.52
N THR A 227 9.90 -2.18 15.26
CA THR A 227 10.13 -1.66 16.62
C THR A 227 10.52 -0.18 16.61
N ASP A 228 10.34 0.65 17.62
CA ASP A 228 9.47 0.71 18.81
C ASP A 228 8.21 1.54 18.48
N GLN A 229 7.42 2.03 19.43
CA GLN A 229 6.28 2.92 19.11
C GLN A 229 6.66 4.27 18.46
N GLY A 230 7.91 4.73 18.60
CA GLY A 230 8.33 6.07 18.22
C GLY A 230 9.02 6.13 16.86
N GLN A 231 10.11 5.38 16.72
CA GLN A 231 11.01 5.42 15.56
C GLN A 231 10.62 4.41 14.48
N ARG A 232 10.03 3.25 14.84
CA ARG A 232 9.56 2.21 13.90
C ARG A 232 10.63 1.84 12.83
N GLU A 233 11.88 1.57 13.24
CA GLU A 233 13.06 1.41 12.35
C GLU A 233 13.63 -0.01 12.23
N LYS A 234 13.38 -0.89 13.20
CA LYS A 234 14.01 -2.22 13.25
C LYS A 234 12.98 -3.33 13.17
N ALA A 235 13.31 -4.41 12.47
CA ALA A 235 12.52 -5.62 12.49
C ALA A 235 12.56 -6.28 13.88
N LEU A 236 11.49 -7.00 14.22
CA LEU A 236 11.31 -7.67 15.50
C LEU A 236 11.33 -9.19 15.34
N ILE A 237 12.11 -9.85 16.20
CA ILE A 237 12.01 -11.29 16.44
C ILE A 237 11.74 -11.53 17.93
N ILE A 238 10.75 -12.36 18.25
CA ILE A 238 10.44 -12.78 19.62
C ILE A 238 10.62 -14.29 19.74
N PRO A 239 11.57 -14.78 20.56
CA PRO A 239 11.73 -16.20 20.79
C PRO A 239 10.68 -16.76 21.75
N LEU A 240 9.87 -17.72 21.29
CA LEU A 240 8.92 -18.51 22.06
C LEU A 240 9.61 -19.77 22.61
N ILE A 241 9.73 -19.90 23.93
CA ILE A 241 10.63 -20.89 24.56
C ILE A 241 9.93 -22.16 25.07
N ASN A 242 8.60 -22.14 25.23
CA ASN A 242 7.81 -23.26 25.71
C ASN A 242 6.80 -23.79 24.67
N TYR A 243 7.08 -23.55 23.38
CA TYR A 243 6.20 -23.90 22.26
C TYR A 243 5.78 -25.38 22.25
N GLN A 244 6.65 -26.30 22.66
CA GLN A 244 6.34 -27.73 22.76
C GLN A 244 5.31 -28.02 23.86
N GLN A 245 5.49 -27.39 25.03
CA GLN A 245 4.59 -27.54 26.17
C GLN A 245 3.21 -26.95 25.86
N LEU A 246 3.16 -25.83 25.12
CA LEU A 246 1.91 -25.22 24.68
C LEU A 246 1.10 -26.16 23.76
N ILE A 247 1.72 -26.71 22.72
CA ILE A 247 1.05 -27.66 21.82
C ILE A 247 0.55 -28.90 22.56
N GLN A 248 1.33 -29.38 23.54
CA GLN A 248 0.97 -30.54 24.37
C GLN A 248 -0.03 -30.19 25.50
N LYS A 249 -0.47 -28.93 25.60
CA LYS A 249 -1.35 -28.41 26.67
C LYS A 249 -0.80 -28.64 28.08
N ARG A 250 0.53 -28.70 28.22
CA ARG A 250 1.23 -28.81 29.51
C ARG A 250 1.40 -27.44 30.17
N ASP A 251 1.48 -26.39 29.34
CA ASP A 251 1.45 -24.99 29.77
C ASP A 251 0.24 -24.30 29.14
N SER A 252 -0.35 -23.34 29.86
CA SER A 252 -1.48 -22.53 29.39
C SER A 252 -1.07 -21.12 28.93
N LYS A 253 0.20 -20.75 29.09
CA LYS A 253 0.73 -19.42 28.82
C LYS A 253 2.05 -19.50 28.05
N ALA A 254 2.20 -18.68 27.01
CA ALA A 254 3.43 -18.52 26.28
C ALA A 254 4.50 -17.82 27.12
N LEU A 255 5.73 -18.32 27.02
CA LEU A 255 6.92 -17.75 27.62
C LEU A 255 7.86 -17.28 26.52
N PHE A 256 8.37 -16.06 26.67
CA PHE A 256 9.22 -15.43 25.68
C PHE A 256 10.61 -15.13 26.26
N ALA A 257 11.65 -15.29 25.44
CA ALA A 257 13.00 -14.83 25.77
C ALA A 257 13.14 -13.33 25.47
N ALA A 258 14.36 -12.80 25.62
CA ALA A 258 14.66 -11.43 25.24
C ALA A 258 14.35 -11.19 23.74
N PRO A 259 13.70 -10.06 23.39
CA PRO A 259 13.45 -9.71 21.99
C PRO A 259 14.76 -9.44 21.26
N ILE A 260 14.74 -9.69 19.95
CA ILE A 260 15.84 -9.42 19.03
C ILE A 260 15.36 -8.38 18.04
N GLU A 261 16.10 -7.27 17.94
CA GLU A 261 15.79 -6.17 17.03
C GLU A 261 16.86 -6.09 15.95
N LEU A 262 16.45 -6.16 14.68
CA LEU A 262 17.36 -6.21 13.54
C LEU A 262 17.22 -4.97 12.67
N ASP A 263 18.34 -4.36 12.32
CA ASP A 263 18.38 -3.31 11.30
C ASP A 263 18.33 -3.97 9.90
N LEU A 264 17.11 -4.10 9.38
CA LEU A 264 16.82 -4.57 8.03
C LEU A 264 16.50 -3.41 7.09
N ALA A 265 17.15 -2.25 7.31
CA ALA A 265 16.89 -1.01 6.58
C ALA A 265 15.43 -0.57 6.64
N GLY A 266 14.81 -0.59 7.83
CA GLY A 266 13.41 -0.16 8.04
C GLY A 266 12.34 -1.18 7.59
N ARG A 267 12.74 -2.37 7.15
CA ARG A 267 11.85 -3.45 6.71
C ARG A 267 11.40 -4.34 7.85
N GLY A 268 10.20 -4.92 7.71
CA GLY A 268 9.72 -6.04 8.50
C GLY A 268 10.20 -7.39 7.95
N ILE A 269 9.95 -8.47 8.69
CA ILE A 269 10.31 -9.84 8.29
C ILE A 269 9.12 -10.49 7.59
N ARG A 270 9.35 -10.95 6.36
CA ARG A 270 8.40 -11.72 5.55
C ARG A 270 8.58 -13.23 5.69
N SER A 271 9.84 -13.68 5.85
CA SER A 271 10.14 -15.10 6.06
C SER A 271 11.52 -15.30 6.67
N MET A 272 11.71 -16.43 7.35
CA MET A 272 12.98 -16.82 7.96
C MET A 272 13.26 -18.30 7.75
N ALA A 273 14.51 -18.66 7.48
CA ALA A 273 14.94 -20.05 7.42
C ALA A 273 16.33 -20.25 8.02
N LYS A 274 16.53 -21.31 8.80
CA LYS A 274 17.86 -21.74 9.26
C LYS A 274 18.76 -22.12 8.08
N THR A 275 20.06 -21.83 8.22
CA THR A 275 21.11 -22.38 7.34
C THR A 275 21.88 -23.50 8.03
N LYS A 276 22.55 -24.36 7.27
CA LYS A 276 23.45 -25.39 7.84
C LYS A 276 24.55 -24.87 8.75
N ASN A 277 25.00 -23.63 8.51
CA ASN A 277 26.20 -23.07 9.15
C ASN A 277 25.89 -22.35 10.46
N GLY A 278 24.74 -22.61 11.08
CA GLY A 278 24.33 -21.92 12.30
C GLY A 278 23.83 -20.49 12.07
N GLN A 279 23.55 -20.11 10.82
CA GLN A 279 23.04 -18.79 10.43
C GLN A 279 21.54 -18.91 10.06
N TYR A 280 20.94 -17.80 9.63
CA TYR A 280 19.58 -17.71 9.14
C TYR A 280 19.54 -16.85 7.88
N LEU A 281 18.69 -17.21 6.94
CA LEU A 281 18.26 -16.32 5.87
C LEU A 281 16.97 -15.64 6.29
N ILE A 282 16.83 -14.37 5.91
CA ILE A 282 15.66 -13.55 6.19
C ILE A 282 15.25 -12.85 4.90
N VAL A 283 14.02 -13.06 4.46
CA VAL A 283 13.38 -12.16 3.47
C VAL A 283 12.74 -11.04 4.27
N ALA A 284 13.10 -9.81 3.94
CA ALA A 284 12.57 -8.61 4.56
C ALA A 284 11.86 -7.76 3.51
N GLY A 285 10.73 -7.16 3.88
CA GLY A 285 9.89 -6.35 3.02
C GLY A 285 9.25 -5.18 3.79
N PRO A 286 8.56 -4.26 3.11
CA PRO A 286 7.88 -3.17 3.77
C PRO A 286 6.77 -3.70 4.69
N ALA A 287 6.59 -3.08 5.86
CA ALA A 287 5.48 -3.44 6.75
C ALA A 287 4.13 -2.98 6.17
N ALA A 288 4.11 -1.78 5.58
CA ALA A 288 2.99 -1.31 4.77
C ALA A 288 3.00 -1.96 3.38
N GLY A 289 1.95 -1.78 2.59
CA GLY A 289 1.93 -2.23 1.19
C GLY A 289 3.09 -1.68 0.35
N ASN A 290 3.44 -2.37 -0.74
CA ASN A 290 4.55 -1.98 -1.61
C ASN A 290 4.29 -0.59 -2.22
N GLN A 291 5.33 0.26 -2.27
CA GLN A 291 5.27 1.60 -2.83
C GLN A 291 6.17 1.66 -4.07
N SER A 292 5.62 2.12 -5.19
CA SER A 292 6.35 2.22 -6.47
C SER A 292 7.59 3.12 -6.42
N ALA A 293 7.72 3.95 -5.38
CA ALA A 293 8.87 4.82 -5.18
C ALA A 293 10.10 4.11 -4.59
N LEU A 294 9.96 2.89 -4.05
CA LEU A 294 11.04 2.20 -3.34
C LEU A 294 12.01 1.48 -4.29
N ASP A 295 13.28 1.82 -4.16
CA ASP A 295 14.38 1.00 -4.64
C ASP A 295 14.54 -0.20 -3.69
N ASN A 296 14.38 -1.41 -4.23
CA ASN A 296 14.56 -2.67 -3.50
C ASN A 296 13.64 -2.82 -2.27
N ALA A 297 12.32 -2.70 -2.47
CA ALA A 297 11.34 -2.88 -1.39
C ALA A 297 11.55 -4.21 -0.63
N PHE A 298 12.01 -5.26 -1.31
CA PHE A 298 12.40 -6.53 -0.71
C PHE A 298 13.92 -6.76 -0.71
N GLY A 299 14.42 -7.30 0.40
CA GLY A 299 15.83 -7.65 0.60
C GLY A 299 16.01 -9.05 1.18
N LEU A 300 17.08 -9.74 0.75
CA LEU A 300 17.50 -11.01 1.31
C LEU A 300 18.71 -10.79 2.22
N TYR A 301 18.61 -11.20 3.48
CA TYR A 301 19.65 -11.00 4.48
C TYR A 301 20.18 -12.33 5.01
N LEU A 302 21.48 -12.35 5.32
CA LEU A 302 22.13 -13.42 6.07
C LEU A 302 22.40 -12.93 7.50
N TRP A 303 21.88 -13.66 8.48
CA TRP A 303 21.97 -13.33 9.90
C TRP A 303 22.68 -14.44 10.68
N ASP A 304 23.62 -14.09 11.54
CA ASP A 304 24.40 -15.03 12.35
C ASP A 304 23.69 -15.50 13.64
N GLY A 305 22.46 -15.03 13.86
CA GLY A 305 21.69 -15.31 15.08
C GLY A 305 22.06 -14.41 16.27
N LYS A 306 22.95 -13.42 16.10
CA LYS A 306 23.49 -12.59 17.20
C LYS A 306 23.57 -11.11 16.88
N SER A 307 24.06 -10.75 15.70
CA SER A 307 24.24 -9.37 15.25
C SER A 307 22.90 -8.65 15.13
N SER A 308 22.85 -7.37 15.49
CA SER A 308 21.69 -6.52 15.22
C SER A 308 21.69 -5.94 13.80
N THR A 309 22.72 -6.19 13.00
CA THR A 309 22.86 -5.72 11.61
C THR A 309 23.16 -6.91 10.69
N PRO A 310 22.11 -7.63 10.24
CA PRO A 310 22.26 -8.71 9.27
C PRO A 310 22.90 -8.23 7.96
N GLN A 311 23.59 -9.14 7.26
CA GLN A 311 24.28 -8.83 6.00
C GLN A 311 23.28 -8.91 4.84
N LEU A 312 23.00 -7.78 4.19
CA LEU A 312 22.24 -7.77 2.92
C LEU A 312 23.02 -8.52 1.84
N LEU A 313 22.32 -9.32 1.03
CA LEU A 313 22.87 -10.12 -0.06
C LEU A 313 22.54 -9.51 -1.43
N ASN A 314 23.46 -9.64 -2.37
CA ASN A 314 23.38 -9.06 -3.71
C ASN A 314 22.49 -9.91 -4.64
N ASN A 315 21.24 -10.11 -4.25
CA ASN A 315 20.26 -10.89 -5.02
C ASN A 315 19.22 -10.02 -5.73
N ARG A 316 18.99 -8.77 -5.31
CA ARG A 316 17.97 -7.88 -5.91
C ARG A 316 16.60 -8.56 -6.07
N ILE A 317 16.17 -9.25 -5.01
CA ILE A 317 14.98 -10.11 -5.06
C ILE A 317 13.70 -9.36 -5.44
N GLU A 318 13.63 -8.04 -5.24
CA GLU A 318 12.59 -7.16 -5.78
C GLU A 318 12.27 -7.43 -7.26
N ASN A 319 13.30 -7.69 -8.06
CA ASN A 319 13.14 -7.93 -9.50
C ASN A 319 12.31 -9.20 -9.80
N LEU A 320 12.10 -10.09 -8.81
CA LEU A 320 11.17 -11.21 -8.94
C LEU A 320 9.77 -10.72 -9.29
N GLN A 321 9.24 -9.68 -8.62
CA GLN A 321 7.87 -9.21 -8.84
C GLN A 321 7.62 -8.86 -10.32
N SER A 322 8.59 -8.20 -10.97
CA SER A 322 8.51 -7.86 -12.39
C SER A 322 8.50 -9.07 -13.33
N GLN A 323 9.02 -10.21 -12.88
CA GLN A 323 9.13 -11.46 -13.66
C GLN A 323 8.01 -12.46 -13.34
N SER A 324 7.50 -12.46 -12.10
CA SER A 324 6.57 -13.46 -11.58
C SER A 324 5.14 -12.97 -11.31
N LYS A 325 4.89 -11.66 -11.42
CA LYS A 325 3.61 -10.99 -11.11
C LYS A 325 3.14 -11.13 -9.65
N GLY A 326 3.88 -11.83 -8.79
CA GLY A 326 3.52 -12.13 -7.41
C GLY A 326 4.44 -11.49 -6.37
N SER A 327 3.94 -11.36 -5.14
CA SER A 327 4.68 -10.89 -3.98
C SER A 327 5.59 -11.99 -3.43
N ILE A 328 6.70 -11.61 -2.80
CA ILE A 328 7.66 -12.54 -2.23
C ILE A 328 7.25 -12.85 -0.80
N GLU A 329 6.81 -14.07 -0.56
CA GLU A 329 6.33 -14.46 0.77
C GLU A 329 7.35 -15.32 1.51
N THR A 330 7.75 -16.47 0.95
CA THR A 330 8.42 -17.48 1.79
C THR A 330 9.72 -18.04 1.23
N ILE A 331 10.68 -18.28 2.13
CA ILE A 331 11.84 -19.12 1.86
C ILE A 331 11.43 -20.57 2.11
N VAL A 332 11.63 -21.44 1.13
CA VAL A 332 11.49 -22.89 1.37
C VAL A 332 12.57 -23.32 2.36
N GLU A 333 12.21 -23.61 3.61
CA GLU A 333 13.17 -24.06 4.63
C GLU A 333 13.83 -25.36 4.16
N THR A 334 15.16 -25.45 4.17
CA THR A 334 15.87 -26.67 3.76
C THR A 334 16.89 -27.10 4.80
N HIS A 335 17.07 -28.42 4.93
CA HIS A 335 18.17 -28.99 5.70
C HIS A 335 19.54 -28.75 5.06
N ASP A 336 19.56 -28.48 3.75
CA ASP A 336 20.73 -28.43 2.89
C ASP A 336 20.72 -27.19 1.99
N LEU A 337 21.05 -26.02 2.54
CA LEU A 337 21.42 -24.89 1.70
C LEU A 337 22.74 -25.25 1.00
N GLY A 338 22.64 -25.62 -0.28
CA GLY A 338 23.75 -25.45 -1.20
C GLY A 338 23.91 -23.95 -1.53
N ASP A 339 24.50 -23.65 -2.68
CA ASP A 339 24.58 -22.26 -3.17
C ASP A 339 23.23 -21.71 -3.67
N LYS A 340 22.14 -22.50 -3.63
CA LYS A 340 20.82 -22.15 -4.15
C LYS A 340 19.77 -22.03 -3.06
N ILE A 341 18.85 -21.10 -3.26
CA ILE A 341 17.63 -20.98 -2.48
C ILE A 341 16.41 -21.06 -3.38
N GLN A 342 15.27 -21.33 -2.75
CA GLN A 342 13.97 -21.33 -3.39
C GLN A 342 13.05 -20.43 -2.60
N LEU A 343 12.43 -19.48 -3.29
CA LEU A 343 11.34 -18.68 -2.75
C LEU A 343 10.03 -19.14 -3.37
N LEU A 344 8.94 -19.07 -2.61
CA LEU A 344 7.58 -19.14 -3.18
C LEU A 344 6.92 -17.76 -3.08
N LEU A 345 5.94 -17.55 -3.94
CA LEU A 345 5.32 -16.27 -4.16
C LEU A 345 3.83 -16.36 -3.91
N ASP A 346 3.27 -15.29 -3.36
CA ASP A 346 1.85 -15.02 -3.41
C ASP A 346 1.52 -14.46 -4.79
N ASN A 347 0.67 -15.18 -5.50
CA ASN A 347 0.15 -14.85 -6.81
C ASN A 347 -1.37 -14.73 -6.83
N GLY A 348 -2.06 -14.61 -5.69
CA GLY A 348 -3.52 -14.53 -5.63
C GLY A 348 -4.10 -13.43 -6.51
N ASP A 349 -3.48 -12.25 -6.46
CA ASP A 349 -3.87 -11.08 -7.25
C ASP A 349 -3.28 -11.06 -8.68
N SER A 350 -2.54 -12.11 -9.07
CA SER A 350 -1.94 -12.19 -10.41
C SER A 350 -2.97 -12.52 -11.48
N ILE A 351 -2.99 -11.76 -12.57
CA ILE A 351 -3.74 -12.11 -13.78
C ILE A 351 -2.84 -12.87 -14.75
N TRP A 352 -3.19 -14.13 -15.01
CA TRP A 352 -2.46 -15.02 -15.93
C TRP A 352 -2.78 -14.71 -17.39
N GLU A 353 -1.86 -15.09 -18.29
CA GLU A 353 -2.09 -14.95 -19.72
C GLU A 353 -3.37 -15.69 -20.14
N GLY A 354 -4.24 -15.00 -20.88
CA GLY A 354 -5.53 -15.53 -21.30
C GLY A 354 -6.64 -15.50 -20.25
N GLN A 355 -6.37 -15.01 -19.03
CA GLN A 355 -7.38 -14.83 -17.98
C GLN A 355 -7.79 -13.36 -17.83
N THR A 356 -9.01 -13.13 -17.33
CA THR A 356 -9.55 -11.80 -17.03
C THR A 356 -9.79 -11.55 -15.54
N ALA A 357 -9.72 -12.60 -14.72
CA ALA A 357 -9.80 -12.54 -13.27
C ALA A 357 -8.43 -12.81 -12.64
N VAL A 358 -8.24 -12.37 -11.40
CA VAL A 358 -7.05 -12.67 -10.60
C VAL A 358 -7.02 -14.15 -10.21
N SER A 359 -5.83 -14.71 -9.95
CA SER A 359 -5.63 -16.14 -9.74
C SER A 359 -6.55 -16.74 -8.68
N LYS A 360 -6.70 -16.09 -7.52
CA LYS A 360 -7.55 -16.61 -6.43
C LYS A 360 -9.05 -16.61 -6.73
N ASP A 361 -9.48 -15.79 -7.68
CA ASP A 361 -10.89 -15.73 -8.13
C ASP A 361 -11.18 -16.74 -9.26
N LEU A 362 -10.15 -17.45 -9.78
CA LEU A 362 -10.34 -18.51 -10.76
C LEU A 362 -10.86 -19.79 -10.12
N GLU A 363 -11.46 -20.66 -10.94
CA GLU A 363 -11.82 -22.01 -10.52
C GLU A 363 -10.59 -22.73 -9.92
N PRO A 364 -10.73 -23.53 -8.84
CA PRO A 364 -9.59 -24.11 -8.11
C PRO A 364 -8.52 -24.79 -8.97
N HIS A 365 -8.92 -25.47 -10.06
CA HIS A 365 -8.01 -26.16 -10.97
C HIS A 365 -7.25 -25.24 -11.95
N GLN A 366 -7.62 -23.97 -12.02
CA GLN A 366 -7.00 -22.93 -12.85
C GLN A 366 -6.10 -21.99 -12.02
N GLN A 367 -6.21 -22.07 -10.70
CA GLN A 367 -5.35 -21.37 -9.76
C GLN A 367 -3.93 -21.90 -9.82
N LYS A 368 -2.96 -21.00 -9.63
CA LYS A 368 -1.55 -21.36 -9.54
C LYS A 368 -0.77 -20.31 -8.77
N PHE A 369 0.38 -20.72 -8.25
CA PHE A 369 1.41 -19.83 -7.74
C PHE A 369 2.77 -20.18 -8.33
N GLN A 370 3.74 -19.27 -8.17
CA GLN A 370 5.09 -19.45 -8.69
C GLN A 370 6.12 -19.62 -7.58
N GLY A 371 7.17 -20.38 -7.88
CA GLY A 371 8.39 -20.43 -7.10
C GLY A 371 9.59 -19.96 -7.93
N ALA A 372 10.63 -19.48 -7.26
CA ALA A 372 11.84 -18.97 -7.89
C ALA A 372 13.08 -19.62 -7.28
N ILE A 373 13.91 -20.27 -8.11
CA ILE A 373 15.20 -20.83 -7.71
C ILE A 373 16.34 -19.98 -8.24
N PHE A 374 17.29 -19.61 -7.38
CA PHE A 374 18.47 -18.85 -7.76
C PHE A 374 19.63 -19.06 -6.77
N ASN A 375 20.84 -18.64 -7.16
CA ASN A 375 22.02 -18.73 -6.31
C ASN A 375 22.03 -17.60 -5.25
N ILE A 376 22.47 -17.90 -4.04
CA ILE A 376 22.72 -16.91 -3.00
C ILE A 376 23.82 -15.94 -3.47
N GLY A 377 23.53 -14.65 -3.41
CA GLY A 377 24.46 -13.60 -3.78
C GLY A 377 25.55 -13.38 -2.73
N SER A 378 26.62 -12.68 -3.12
CA SER A 378 27.62 -12.22 -2.16
C SER A 378 27.04 -11.15 -1.22
N ALA A 379 27.76 -10.84 -0.15
CA ALA A 379 27.51 -9.65 0.66
C ALA A 379 27.37 -8.41 -0.24
N PHE A 380 26.28 -7.67 -0.06
CA PHE A 380 26.05 -6.38 -0.69
C PHE A 380 26.32 -5.27 0.33
N LYS A 381 27.01 -4.22 -0.13
CA LYS A 381 27.18 -2.99 0.64
C LYS A 381 26.58 -1.86 -0.17
N ASP A 382 25.54 -1.30 0.38
CA ASP A 382 24.96 -0.07 -0.13
C ASP A 382 25.84 1.12 0.23
N ILE A 383 26.09 1.97 -0.77
CA ILE A 383 26.91 3.18 -0.68
C ILE A 383 26.24 4.40 -1.31
N VAL A 384 24.98 4.25 -1.74
CA VAL A 384 24.23 5.31 -2.41
C VAL A 384 23.41 6.04 -1.34
N ALA A 385 23.39 7.37 -1.41
CA ALA A 385 22.59 8.15 -0.48
C ALA A 385 21.11 8.15 -0.91
N PRO A 386 20.16 8.29 0.04
CA PRO A 386 18.74 8.35 -0.28
C PRO A 386 18.44 9.57 -1.16
N GLN A 387 17.47 9.40 -2.05
CA GLN A 387 17.00 10.41 -3.01
C GLN A 387 15.53 10.75 -2.73
N ILE A 388 15.19 12.03 -2.87
CA ILE A 388 13.80 12.49 -2.81
C ILE A 388 13.15 12.21 -4.17
N ILE A 389 12.12 11.37 -4.16
CA ILE A 389 11.26 11.10 -5.32
C ILE A 389 10.21 12.20 -5.45
N THR A 390 9.55 12.54 -4.34
CA THR A 390 8.49 13.56 -4.34
C THR A 390 8.59 14.42 -3.08
N ALA A 391 8.34 15.72 -3.24
CA ALA A 391 8.09 16.65 -2.14
C ALA A 391 6.71 17.29 -2.34
N ILE A 392 5.91 17.30 -1.27
CA ILE A 392 4.62 17.97 -1.20
C ILE A 392 4.75 19.07 -0.12
N PRO A 393 4.41 20.33 -0.40
CA PRO A 393 4.09 20.86 -1.73
C PRO A 393 5.28 20.78 -2.70
N GLU A 394 4.99 20.61 -3.99
CA GLU A 394 6.02 20.59 -5.04
C GLU A 394 6.80 21.91 -5.07
N ASN A 395 8.05 21.84 -5.51
CA ASN A 395 8.89 23.02 -5.57
C ASN A 395 8.32 24.07 -6.56
N ASN A 396 8.34 25.33 -6.14
CA ASN A 396 7.74 26.50 -6.78
C ASN A 396 6.20 26.48 -6.91
N LEU A 397 5.50 25.54 -6.24
CA LEU A 397 4.06 25.45 -6.36
C LEU A 397 3.36 26.72 -5.85
N GLN A 398 2.39 27.19 -6.63
CA GLN A 398 1.60 28.37 -6.30
C GLN A 398 0.23 27.97 -5.76
N GLY A 399 -0.29 28.78 -4.85
CA GLY A 399 -1.65 28.64 -4.40
C GLY A 399 -1.90 27.47 -3.45
N VAL A 400 -0.90 27.04 -2.70
CA VAL A 400 -0.98 25.90 -1.79
C VAL A 400 -2.01 26.17 -0.68
N ASN A 401 -2.88 25.20 -0.40
CA ASN A 401 -3.85 25.30 0.68
C ASN A 401 -3.16 25.42 2.05
N LEU A 402 -3.79 26.13 2.99
CA LEU A 402 -3.17 26.57 4.24
C LEU A 402 -2.89 25.44 5.24
N ASP A 403 -3.59 24.32 5.11
CA ASP A 403 -3.41 23.09 5.90
C ASP A 403 -2.75 21.96 5.10
N SER A 404 -2.15 22.30 3.94
CA SER A 404 -1.37 21.31 3.18
C SER A 404 -0.23 20.78 4.06
N PRO A 405 -0.05 19.46 4.17
CA PRO A 405 1.05 18.87 4.90
C PRO A 405 2.31 19.07 4.08
N ILE A 406 3.44 18.99 4.79
CA ILE A 406 4.73 18.88 4.14
C ILE A 406 5.13 17.41 4.20
N GLN A 407 5.25 16.76 3.05
CA GLN A 407 5.58 15.33 2.96
C GLN A 407 6.70 15.10 1.94
N LEU A 408 7.65 14.25 2.27
CA LEU A 408 8.70 13.80 1.38
C LEU A 408 8.59 12.29 1.21
N LEU A 409 8.69 11.83 -0.02
CA LEU A 409 8.80 10.43 -0.37
C LEU A 409 10.22 10.19 -0.88
N LEU A 410 10.94 9.28 -0.25
CA LEU A 410 12.29 8.88 -0.62
C LEU A 410 12.28 7.52 -1.32
N ASN A 411 13.35 7.25 -2.07
CA ASN A 411 13.54 5.97 -2.76
C ASN A 411 13.91 4.81 -1.82
N GLU A 412 14.25 5.08 -0.57
CA GLU A 412 14.64 4.04 0.39
C GLU A 412 14.34 4.46 1.83
N GLY A 413 14.48 3.50 2.75
CA GLY A 413 14.30 3.73 4.18
C GLY A 413 15.36 4.65 4.76
N ILE A 414 14.92 5.62 5.55
CA ILE A 414 15.81 6.57 6.24
C ILE A 414 15.83 6.33 7.74
N LYS A 415 16.97 6.69 8.35
CA LYS A 415 17.14 6.62 9.79
C LYS A 415 16.45 7.82 10.47
N SER A 416 15.43 7.54 11.27
CA SER A 416 14.51 8.48 11.91
C SER A 416 15.18 9.44 12.90
N GLN A 417 16.34 9.07 13.46
CA GLN A 417 17.10 9.94 14.38
C GLN A 417 17.98 10.97 13.69
N VAL A 418 18.04 10.96 12.35
CA VAL A 418 18.96 11.80 11.58
C VAL A 418 18.19 12.87 10.82
N GLY A 419 18.76 14.07 10.75
CA GLY A 419 18.26 15.18 9.96
C GLY A 419 17.55 16.27 10.77
N GLN A 420 17.43 17.43 10.13
CA GLN A 420 16.66 18.57 10.61
C GLN A 420 16.12 19.31 9.40
N PHE A 421 14.84 19.67 9.47
CA PHE A 421 14.18 20.50 8.48
C PHE A 421 13.80 21.83 9.11
N ASP A 422 14.09 22.93 8.44
CA ASP A 422 13.73 24.28 8.87
C ASP A 422 12.71 24.87 7.90
N LEU A 423 11.61 25.35 8.46
CA LEU A 423 10.57 26.09 7.76
C LEU A 423 10.83 27.59 7.88
N TYR A 424 10.83 28.25 6.73
CA TYR A 424 10.94 29.69 6.61
C TYR A 424 9.65 30.27 6.04
N GLU A 425 9.24 31.43 6.55
CA GLU A 425 8.16 32.27 6.03
C GLU A 425 8.76 33.59 5.55
N ASN A 426 8.57 33.96 4.28
CA ASN A 426 9.16 35.16 3.67
C ASN A 426 10.68 35.29 3.98
N ASN A 427 11.40 34.17 3.89
CA ASN A 427 12.83 34.02 4.23
C ASN A 427 13.19 34.26 5.71
N GLN A 428 12.23 34.39 6.62
CA GLN A 428 12.44 34.39 8.06
C GLN A 428 12.22 32.99 8.63
N PHE A 429 13.14 32.52 9.47
CA PHE A 429 13.00 31.22 10.13
C PHE A 429 11.79 31.20 11.07
N ILE A 430 11.01 30.12 11.04
CA ILE A 430 9.80 29.96 11.87
C ILE A 430 9.88 28.73 12.78
N GLN A 431 10.29 27.57 12.25
CA GLN A 431 10.21 26.31 12.98
C GLN A 431 11.26 25.30 12.48
N SER A 432 11.79 24.48 13.38
CA SER A 432 12.56 23.28 13.05
C SER A 432 11.77 22.00 13.32
N PHE A 433 12.00 20.98 12.49
CA PHE A 433 11.50 19.61 12.64
C PHE A 433 12.70 18.67 12.76
N ASN A 434 12.76 17.92 13.85
CA ASN A 434 13.81 16.95 14.13
C ASN A 434 13.24 15.85 15.04
N ALA A 435 14.01 14.78 15.26
CA ALA A 435 13.57 13.62 16.05
C ALA A 435 13.22 13.93 17.51
N GLN A 436 13.63 15.10 18.04
CA GLN A 436 13.31 15.55 19.39
C GLN A 436 11.94 16.25 19.47
N ASN A 437 11.36 16.63 18.33
CA ASN A 437 10.08 17.33 18.24
C ASN A 437 9.00 16.38 17.70
N ASN A 438 7.83 16.32 18.34
CA ASN A 438 6.69 15.47 17.91
C ASN A 438 6.06 15.86 16.55
N ASN A 439 6.66 16.83 15.85
CA ASN A 439 6.16 17.40 14.59
C ASN A 439 6.91 16.86 13.36
N LEU A 440 7.86 15.94 13.56
CA LEU A 440 8.50 15.14 12.51
C LEU A 440 8.01 13.70 12.68
N LYS A 441 7.45 13.11 11.63
CA LYS A 441 7.20 11.67 11.57
C LYS A 441 7.99 11.10 10.42
N ILE A 442 8.68 9.99 10.68
CA ILE A 442 9.40 9.24 9.67
C ILE A 442 8.81 7.84 9.67
N ASN A 443 8.21 7.48 8.54
CA ASN A 443 7.58 6.20 8.30
C ASN A 443 8.34 5.50 7.19
N PHE A 444 9.38 4.75 7.55
CA PHE A 444 10.27 4.07 6.62
C PHE A 444 10.93 5.02 5.59
N ASN A 445 10.36 5.19 4.40
CA ASN A 445 10.84 6.09 3.34
C ASN A 445 10.02 7.39 3.21
N GLN A 446 9.08 7.64 4.12
CA GLN A 446 8.24 8.82 4.12
C GLN A 446 8.59 9.75 5.28
N VAL A 447 8.76 11.02 4.98
CA VAL A 447 8.94 12.09 5.98
C VAL A 447 7.70 12.96 5.98
N GLU A 448 7.05 13.14 7.13
CA GLU A 448 5.97 14.09 7.33
C GLU A 448 6.41 15.17 8.31
N LEU A 449 6.33 16.43 7.90
CA LEU A 449 6.55 17.59 8.74
C LEU A 449 5.20 18.23 9.04
N GLN A 450 4.88 18.37 10.32
CA GLN A 450 3.62 18.94 10.79
C GLN A 450 3.86 20.35 11.37
N PRO A 451 3.62 21.43 10.60
CA PRO A 451 3.69 22.79 11.13
C PRO A 451 2.83 22.96 12.39
N THR A 452 3.34 23.70 13.38
CA THR A 452 2.59 23.97 14.62
C THR A 452 1.41 24.91 14.44
N GLN A 453 1.36 25.64 13.33
CA GLN A 453 0.31 26.58 12.97
C GLN A 453 -0.03 26.40 11.49
N PRO A 454 -1.29 26.58 11.08
CA PRO A 454 -1.64 26.68 9.67
C PRO A 454 -0.82 27.76 8.96
N PHE A 455 -0.57 27.58 7.67
CA PHE A 455 0.11 28.59 6.88
C PHE A 455 -0.73 29.87 6.74
N LYS A 456 -0.06 31.00 6.54
CA LYS A 456 -0.71 32.28 6.25
C LYS A 456 -1.08 32.36 4.77
N ILE A 457 -2.17 33.05 4.48
CA ILE A 457 -2.64 33.35 3.13
C ILE A 457 -1.58 34.14 2.32
N ASN A 458 -1.48 33.88 1.00
CA ASN A 458 -0.63 34.61 0.05
C ASN A 458 0.85 34.78 0.47
N THR A 459 1.39 33.81 1.19
CA THR A 459 2.69 33.90 1.86
C THR A 459 3.67 32.89 1.27
N GLU A 460 4.93 33.29 1.12
CA GLU A 460 5.99 32.41 0.64
C GLU A 460 6.57 31.58 1.78
N TYR A 461 6.65 30.27 1.57
CA TYR A 461 7.27 29.33 2.48
C TYR A 461 8.41 28.58 1.80
N LYS A 462 9.43 28.22 2.58
CA LYS A 462 10.57 27.43 2.12
C LYS A 462 10.95 26.41 3.18
N VAL A 463 11.13 25.17 2.76
CA VAL A 463 11.59 24.06 3.59
C VAL A 463 13.03 23.75 3.22
N VAL A 464 13.93 23.85 4.20
CA VAL A 464 15.35 23.55 4.03
C VAL A 464 15.71 22.36 4.90
N MET A 465 16.32 21.33 4.33
CA MET A 465 16.98 20.30 5.13
C MET A 465 18.31 20.86 5.62
N SER A 466 18.31 21.38 6.85
CA SER A 466 19.45 22.09 7.46
C SER A 466 20.45 21.15 8.15
N GLN A 467 20.05 19.91 8.43
CA GLN A 467 20.95 18.80 8.70
C GLN A 467 20.58 17.65 7.77
N GLY A 468 21.57 17.06 7.09
CA GLY A 468 21.35 16.01 6.10
C GLY A 468 20.73 14.74 6.68
N LEU A 469 20.01 14.00 5.83
CA LEU A 469 19.44 12.69 6.15
C LEU A 469 20.44 11.57 5.91
N GLN A 470 20.35 10.50 6.69
CA GLN A 470 21.08 9.26 6.43
C GLN A 470 20.11 8.09 6.25
N ASP A 471 20.45 7.19 5.36
CA ASP A 471 19.86 5.86 5.33
C ASP A 471 20.38 4.98 6.50
N HIS A 472 19.98 3.72 6.50
CA HIS A 472 20.44 2.73 7.48
C HIS A 472 21.91 2.30 7.29
N ASN A 473 22.48 2.51 6.09
CA ASN A 473 23.88 2.23 5.75
C ASN A 473 24.81 3.42 6.03
N LYS A 474 24.27 4.53 6.54
CA LYS A 474 24.94 5.79 6.89
C LYS A 474 25.40 6.60 5.68
N ASN A 475 24.80 6.39 4.51
CA ASN A 475 25.05 7.25 3.36
C ASN A 475 24.30 8.56 3.55
N LEU A 476 25.01 9.68 3.44
CA LEU A 476 24.49 11.01 3.76
C LEU A 476 23.91 11.69 2.52
N MET A 477 22.63 12.01 2.58
CA MET A 477 22.03 13.00 1.69
C MET A 477 22.35 14.41 2.24
N PRO A 478 23.11 15.24 1.50
CA PRO A 478 23.58 16.53 1.99
C PRO A 478 22.45 17.54 2.16
N THR A 479 22.69 18.59 2.94
CA THR A 479 21.72 19.68 3.15
C THR A 479 21.32 20.35 1.84
N GLN A 480 20.02 20.63 1.68
CA GLN A 480 19.49 21.26 0.48
C GLN A 480 18.15 21.97 0.75
N THR A 481 17.77 22.90 -0.13
CA THR A 481 16.37 23.37 -0.17
C THR A 481 15.52 22.25 -0.76
N ILE A 482 14.46 21.89 -0.05
CA ILE A 482 13.60 20.76 -0.40
C ILE A 482 12.46 21.23 -1.29
N THR A 483 11.77 22.29 -0.84
CA THR A 483 10.69 22.92 -1.60
C THR A 483 10.55 24.37 -1.18
N GLN A 484 10.16 25.21 -2.12
CA GLN A 484 9.68 26.57 -1.90
C GLN A 484 8.30 26.70 -2.54
N PHE A 485 7.31 27.22 -1.83
CA PHE A 485 5.96 27.34 -2.35
C PHE A 485 5.29 28.62 -1.85
N LYS A 486 4.21 29.01 -2.52
CA LYS A 486 3.38 30.14 -2.10
C LYS A 486 1.98 29.65 -1.81
N THR A 487 1.43 30.04 -0.67
CA THR A 487 0.07 29.67 -0.29
C THR A 487 -0.99 30.43 -1.07
N ALA A 488 -2.18 29.84 -1.12
CA ALA A 488 -3.38 30.37 -1.73
C ALA A 488 -3.83 31.71 -1.13
N GLY A 489 -4.69 32.38 -1.89
CA GLY A 489 -5.60 33.40 -1.38
C GLY A 489 -6.74 32.80 -0.56
N GLN A 490 -7.82 33.56 -0.35
CA GLN A 490 -9.01 33.03 0.31
C GLN A 490 -9.63 31.93 -0.58
N PRO A 491 -10.17 30.84 0.00
CA PRO A 491 -10.92 29.84 -0.74
C PRO A 491 -11.96 30.49 -1.66
N THR A 492 -12.08 29.97 -2.88
CA THR A 492 -12.97 30.55 -3.88
C THR A 492 -14.40 30.15 -3.58
N GLU A 493 -15.30 31.14 -3.48
CA GLU A 493 -16.72 30.83 -3.44
C GLU A 493 -17.21 30.35 -4.82
N LEU A 494 -17.87 29.20 -4.82
CA LEU A 494 -18.48 28.58 -6.00
C LEU A 494 -19.95 28.95 -6.12
N ALA A 495 -20.39 29.21 -7.34
CA ALA A 495 -21.77 29.48 -7.70
C ALA A 495 -22.29 28.46 -8.73
N LEU A 496 -23.60 28.55 -9.03
CA LEU A 496 -24.23 27.74 -10.08
C LEU A 496 -23.50 27.93 -11.42
N GLY A 497 -23.14 26.81 -12.04
CA GLY A 497 -22.40 26.79 -13.30
C GLY A 497 -20.87 26.83 -13.17
N ASP A 498 -20.33 26.91 -11.96
CA ASP A 498 -18.88 26.80 -11.72
C ASP A 498 -18.38 25.33 -11.72
N LEU A 499 -19.29 24.35 -11.76
CA LEU A 499 -18.99 22.92 -11.74
C LEU A 499 -19.98 22.12 -12.60
N TYR A 500 -19.50 21.11 -13.32
CA TYR A 500 -20.32 20.10 -14.00
C TYR A 500 -19.74 18.70 -13.81
N PHE A 501 -20.60 17.70 -13.63
CA PHE A 501 -20.18 16.30 -13.65
C PHE A 501 -19.72 15.89 -15.06
N MET A 502 -18.76 14.97 -15.09
CA MET A 502 -18.05 14.49 -16.27
C MET A 502 -18.05 12.97 -16.38
N ALA A 503 -18.21 12.27 -15.26
CA ALA A 503 -18.35 10.82 -15.24
C ALA A 503 -19.01 10.31 -13.95
N THR A 504 -19.59 9.12 -14.06
CA THR A 504 -19.99 8.21 -12.98
C THR A 504 -19.65 6.78 -13.40
N ASN A 505 -18.97 6.05 -12.54
CA ASN A 505 -18.58 4.65 -12.72
C ASN A 505 -19.25 3.85 -11.60
N ALA A 506 -20.23 3.01 -11.93
CA ALA A 506 -21.03 2.19 -11.01
C ALA A 506 -20.61 0.71 -10.99
N GLU A 507 -19.53 0.41 -11.70
CA GLU A 507 -18.82 -0.87 -11.66
C GLU A 507 -17.36 -0.59 -11.28
N ALA A 508 -16.75 -1.54 -10.57
CA ALA A 508 -15.46 -1.36 -9.93
C ALA A 508 -14.35 -0.86 -10.90
N PRO A 509 -13.53 0.12 -10.49
CA PRO A 509 -13.67 0.91 -9.26
C PRO A 509 -14.78 1.97 -9.37
N ASP A 510 -15.62 2.10 -8.33
CA ASP A 510 -16.65 3.14 -8.29
C ASP A 510 -16.00 4.53 -8.25
N ALA A 511 -16.48 5.45 -9.07
CA ALA A 511 -15.89 6.77 -9.21
C ALA A 511 -16.84 7.81 -9.77
N ILE A 512 -16.58 9.07 -9.42
CA ILE A 512 -17.16 10.25 -10.07
C ILE A 512 -16.07 11.11 -10.67
N ALA A 513 -16.43 11.91 -11.67
CA ALA A 513 -15.58 13.01 -12.10
C ALA A 513 -16.38 14.29 -12.30
N PHE A 514 -15.75 15.44 -12.07
CA PHE A 514 -16.31 16.76 -12.32
C PHE A 514 -15.26 17.70 -12.91
N MET A 515 -15.73 18.71 -13.64
CA MET A 515 -14.91 19.77 -14.21
C MET A 515 -15.20 21.10 -13.52
N LEU A 516 -14.13 21.82 -13.19
CA LEU A 516 -14.19 23.20 -12.74
C LEU A 516 -14.42 24.13 -13.94
N MET A 517 -15.34 25.08 -13.83
CA MET A 517 -15.60 26.07 -14.88
C MET A 517 -15.05 27.45 -14.54
N LYS A 518 -14.34 27.53 -13.41
CA LYS A 518 -13.76 28.75 -12.85
C LYS A 518 -12.43 28.39 -12.20
N ASP A 519 -11.48 29.32 -12.24
CA ASP A 519 -10.25 29.22 -11.47
C ASP A 519 -10.59 29.24 -9.98
N ILE A 520 -10.03 28.30 -9.23
CA ILE A 520 -10.23 28.21 -7.78
C ILE A 520 -8.90 28.31 -7.04
N ASN A 521 -8.96 28.86 -5.84
CA ASN A 521 -7.83 28.90 -4.93
C ASN A 521 -7.72 27.59 -4.14
N GLY A 522 -6.50 27.24 -3.70
CA GLY A 522 -6.30 26.20 -2.70
C GLY A 522 -7.17 26.45 -1.46
N GLY A 523 -7.71 25.38 -0.88
CA GLY A 523 -8.66 25.42 0.23
C GLY A 523 -10.12 25.55 -0.17
N THR A 524 -10.44 25.65 -1.47
CA THR A 524 -11.83 25.60 -1.96
C THR A 524 -12.41 24.21 -1.70
N GLU A 525 -13.60 24.15 -1.09
CA GLU A 525 -14.25 22.91 -0.67
C GLU A 525 -15.51 22.62 -1.50
N ILE A 526 -15.72 21.35 -1.85
CA ILE A 526 -16.92 20.82 -2.48
C ILE A 526 -17.34 19.56 -1.72
N TYR A 527 -18.60 19.51 -1.30
CA TYR A 527 -19.18 18.36 -0.63
C TYR A 527 -19.97 17.52 -1.63
N PHE A 528 -19.89 16.21 -1.47
CA PHE A 528 -20.62 15.24 -2.26
C PHE A 528 -21.44 14.35 -1.34
N SER A 529 -22.63 13.98 -1.81
CA SER A 529 -23.46 12.97 -1.15
C SER A 529 -24.36 12.31 -2.18
N ASP A 530 -24.56 11.02 -2.00
CA ASP A 530 -25.56 10.16 -2.66
C ASP A 530 -26.87 10.09 -1.86
N ARG A 531 -26.97 10.82 -0.74
CA ARG A 531 -28.16 10.78 0.13
C ARG A 531 -29.44 11.13 -0.61
N ASP A 532 -30.52 10.43 -0.28
CA ASP A 532 -31.86 10.78 -0.77
C ASP A 532 -32.28 12.19 -0.32
N TYR A 533 -32.45 13.10 -1.28
CA TYR A 533 -32.92 14.45 -1.00
C TYR A 533 -34.45 14.54 -1.08
N SER A 534 -35.07 15.26 -0.14
CA SER A 534 -36.49 15.59 -0.14
C SER A 534 -36.69 17.08 -0.31
N ALA A 535 -37.34 17.48 -1.41
CA ALA A 535 -37.71 18.86 -1.66
C ALA A 535 -38.75 19.37 -0.65
N GLU A 536 -39.63 18.49 -0.17
CA GLU A 536 -40.64 18.81 0.85
C GLU A 536 -39.98 19.14 2.19
N LYS A 537 -39.00 18.33 2.62
CA LYS A 537 -38.27 18.53 3.88
C LYS A 537 -37.10 19.50 3.73
N THR A 538 -36.78 19.92 2.50
CA THR A 538 -35.61 20.74 2.15
C THR A 538 -34.28 20.20 2.72
N SER A 539 -34.15 18.89 2.81
CA SER A 539 -33.03 18.20 3.48
C SER A 539 -32.86 16.78 2.96
N PHE A 540 -31.71 16.17 3.26
CA PHE A 540 -31.48 14.76 3.04
C PHE A 540 -32.28 13.92 4.06
N TRP A 541 -33.17 13.06 3.58
CA TRP A 541 -34.24 12.48 4.38
C TRP A 541 -34.56 11.02 4.01
N ASP A 542 -34.46 10.12 4.99
CA ASP A 542 -34.96 8.75 4.87
C ASP A 542 -36.49 8.79 4.96
N ARG A 543 -37.16 8.78 3.80
CA ARG A 543 -38.64 8.80 3.70
C ARG A 543 -39.31 7.60 4.35
N LYS A 544 -38.62 6.46 4.48
CA LYS A 544 -39.18 5.25 5.08
C LYS A 544 -39.20 5.32 6.60
N LYS A 545 -38.19 5.96 7.19
CA LYS A 545 -38.06 6.14 8.64
C LYS A 545 -38.52 7.52 9.14
N ASP A 546 -38.85 8.42 8.22
CA ASP A 546 -39.18 9.83 8.47
C ASP A 546 -38.17 10.52 9.40
N GLN A 547 -36.90 10.46 9.01
CA GLN A 547 -35.79 11.08 9.75
C GLN A 547 -34.68 11.53 8.79
N ALA A 548 -33.72 12.30 9.29
CA ALA A 548 -32.55 12.69 8.51
C ALA A 548 -31.77 11.46 8.01
N ALA A 549 -31.37 11.47 6.74
CA ALA A 549 -30.59 10.38 6.16
C ALA A 549 -29.17 10.37 6.75
N THR A 550 -28.72 9.20 7.22
CA THR A 550 -27.39 9.00 7.84
C THR A 550 -26.67 7.74 7.37
N ASN A 551 -27.35 6.87 6.61
CA ASN A 551 -26.88 5.56 6.17
C ASN A 551 -26.12 5.59 4.83
N GLU A 552 -25.99 6.77 4.22
CA GLU A 552 -25.42 6.98 2.89
C GLU A 552 -24.25 7.97 2.95
N GLY A 553 -23.46 7.93 1.88
CA GLY A 553 -22.16 8.54 1.74
C GLY A 553 -22.18 10.06 1.83
N VAL A 554 -21.19 10.61 2.55
CA VAL A 554 -20.89 12.04 2.52
C VAL A 554 -19.38 12.19 2.59
N PHE A 555 -18.84 12.98 1.67
CA PHE A 555 -17.44 13.33 1.68
C PHE A 555 -17.20 14.75 1.16
N ARG A 556 -16.13 15.37 1.66
CA ARG A 556 -15.68 16.69 1.27
C ARG A 556 -14.39 16.58 0.49
N TRP A 557 -14.36 17.11 -0.72
CA TRP A 557 -13.15 17.38 -1.47
C TRP A 557 -12.64 18.79 -1.20
N THR A 558 -11.34 18.95 -0.99
CA THR A 558 -10.66 20.24 -0.78
C THR A 558 -9.51 20.37 -1.78
N ALA A 559 -9.47 21.47 -2.52
CA ALA A 559 -8.35 21.78 -3.42
C ALA A 559 -7.05 21.97 -2.61
N ASP A 560 -6.00 21.20 -2.92
CA ASP A 560 -4.69 21.30 -2.27
C ASP A 560 -3.86 22.48 -2.80
N ARG A 561 -4.22 22.99 -3.97
CA ARG A 561 -3.55 24.08 -4.68
C ARG A 561 -4.53 24.93 -5.49
N ASN A 562 -4.06 26.02 -6.07
CA ASN A 562 -4.84 26.74 -7.07
C ASN A 562 -5.06 25.84 -8.30
N LEU A 563 -6.28 25.76 -8.80
CA LEU A 563 -6.63 24.98 -9.97
C LEU A 563 -7.30 25.85 -11.01
N LYS A 564 -6.95 25.62 -12.28
CA LYS A 564 -7.50 26.36 -13.41
C LYS A 564 -8.85 25.80 -13.85
N ALA A 565 -9.70 26.70 -14.36
CA ALA A 565 -10.91 26.31 -15.06
C ALA A 565 -10.57 25.33 -16.22
N GLY A 566 -11.43 24.34 -16.43
CA GLY A 566 -11.20 23.23 -17.34
C GLY A 566 -10.43 22.05 -16.73
N SER A 567 -9.95 22.15 -15.49
CA SER A 567 -9.40 21.01 -14.75
C SER A 567 -10.51 20.01 -14.40
N ILE A 568 -10.20 18.72 -14.55
CA ILE A 568 -11.08 17.60 -14.24
C ILE A 568 -10.54 16.89 -13.01
N ILE A 569 -11.42 16.69 -12.04
CA ILE A 569 -11.14 15.97 -10.80
C ILE A 569 -11.89 14.65 -10.90
N THR A 570 -11.20 13.55 -10.65
CA THR A 570 -11.78 12.21 -10.46
C THR A 570 -11.66 11.85 -9.00
N ILE A 571 -12.74 11.34 -8.42
CA ILE A 571 -12.79 10.81 -7.07
C ILE A 571 -13.24 9.35 -7.16
N GLN A 572 -12.39 8.43 -6.71
CA GLN A 572 -12.72 7.02 -6.48
C GLN A 572 -13.49 6.94 -5.17
N THR A 573 -14.77 6.58 -5.24
CA THR A 573 -15.71 6.76 -4.13
C THR A 573 -15.85 5.52 -3.25
N ASP A 574 -15.56 4.32 -3.77
CA ASP A 574 -15.55 3.08 -2.99
C ASP A 574 -14.13 2.66 -2.61
N THR A 575 -13.68 3.12 -1.45
CA THR A 575 -12.34 2.87 -0.89
C THR A 575 -12.47 2.34 0.54
N PRO A 576 -11.44 1.69 1.14
CA PRO A 576 -11.52 1.23 2.52
C PRO A 576 -11.68 2.36 3.57
N THR A 577 -11.18 3.56 3.26
CA THR A 577 -11.25 4.77 4.09
C THR A 577 -11.81 5.93 3.26
N SER A 578 -11.54 7.21 3.58
CA SER A 578 -11.98 8.34 2.76
C SER A 578 -11.69 8.13 1.26
N PRO A 579 -12.59 8.56 0.36
CA PRO A 579 -12.39 8.49 -1.08
C PRO A 579 -11.04 9.05 -1.56
N ILE A 580 -10.56 8.60 -2.71
CA ILE A 580 -9.26 9.04 -3.25
C ILE A 580 -9.47 9.91 -4.48
N ALA A 581 -8.90 11.11 -4.47
CA ALA A 581 -8.91 12.01 -5.62
C ALA A 581 -7.58 11.98 -6.39
N ASN A 582 -7.63 12.19 -7.71
CA ASN A 582 -6.41 12.38 -8.51
C ASN A 582 -5.64 13.67 -8.14
N ILE A 583 -6.36 14.68 -7.64
CA ILE A 583 -5.80 15.96 -7.16
C ILE A 583 -6.70 16.52 -6.07
N GLY A 584 -6.12 17.24 -5.11
CA GLY A 584 -6.81 17.65 -3.89
C GLY A 584 -6.92 16.52 -2.85
N ARG A 585 -7.71 16.75 -1.81
CA ARG A 585 -7.88 15.84 -0.66
C ARG A 585 -9.34 15.56 -0.45
N VAL A 586 -9.67 14.35 0.00
CA VAL A 586 -11.05 14.01 0.38
C VAL A 586 -11.08 13.54 1.83
N LEU A 587 -12.14 13.92 2.54
CA LEU A 587 -12.45 13.47 3.90
C LEU A 587 -13.92 13.07 3.98
N GLY A 588 -14.21 11.86 4.44
CA GLY A 588 -15.58 11.39 4.69
C GLY A 588 -15.71 9.88 4.56
N SER A 589 -16.93 9.40 4.36
CA SER A 589 -17.16 7.99 4.09
C SER A 589 -16.98 7.65 2.61
N PRO A 590 -16.62 6.40 2.31
CA PRO A 590 -16.88 5.79 1.01
C PRO A 590 -18.36 5.93 0.61
N SER A 591 -18.62 5.84 -0.69
CA SER A 591 -19.94 5.91 -1.31
C SER A 591 -19.89 5.03 -2.56
N GLY A 592 -20.48 3.85 -2.46
CA GLY A 592 -20.67 2.97 -3.60
C GLY A 592 -21.74 3.54 -4.53
N ILE A 593 -21.64 3.27 -5.83
CA ILE A 593 -22.58 3.75 -6.83
C ILE A 593 -23.42 2.57 -7.31
N GLY A 594 -24.61 2.42 -6.73
CA GLY A 594 -25.54 1.34 -7.01
C GLY A 594 -26.39 1.51 -8.29
N LYS A 595 -27.58 0.91 -8.25
CA LYS A 595 -28.55 0.88 -9.36
C LYS A 595 -29.56 2.04 -9.36
N GLU A 596 -29.57 2.84 -8.31
CA GLU A 596 -30.55 3.90 -8.05
C GLU A 596 -29.83 5.05 -7.32
N GLU A 597 -29.02 5.84 -8.04
CA GLU A 597 -28.15 6.83 -7.40
C GLU A 597 -28.34 8.23 -7.96
N THR A 598 -28.33 9.23 -7.07
CA THR A 598 -28.14 10.63 -7.44
C THR A 598 -27.05 11.25 -6.59
N ILE A 599 -25.96 11.64 -7.23
CA ILE A 599 -24.84 12.29 -6.54
C ILE A 599 -24.98 13.80 -6.66
N PHE A 600 -25.02 14.48 -5.52
CA PHE A 600 -25.10 15.93 -5.41
C PHE A 600 -23.72 16.52 -5.17
N ALA A 601 -23.40 17.61 -5.85
CA ALA A 601 -22.26 18.47 -5.52
C ALA A 601 -22.78 19.74 -4.82
N MET A 602 -22.18 20.09 -3.70
CA MET A 602 -22.62 21.20 -2.83
C MET A 602 -21.43 22.02 -2.33
N SER A 603 -21.66 23.30 -2.02
CA SER A 603 -20.69 24.18 -1.35
C SER A 603 -21.27 24.79 -0.09
N LYS A 604 -20.40 25.23 0.83
CA LYS A 604 -20.78 25.81 2.13
C LYS A 604 -21.65 24.88 3.00
N THR A 605 -21.60 23.58 2.73
CA THR A 605 -22.32 22.53 3.46
C THR A 605 -21.71 22.36 4.85
N LYS A 606 -22.55 22.14 5.87
CA LYS A 606 -22.09 21.81 7.22
C LYS A 606 -22.42 20.38 7.55
N VAL A 607 -21.39 19.64 7.96
CA VAL A 607 -21.49 18.24 8.33
C VAL A 607 -20.92 18.06 9.73
N ASN A 608 -21.75 17.64 10.66
CA ASN A 608 -21.31 17.29 12.00
C ASN A 608 -20.66 15.90 11.96
N ASP A 609 -19.56 15.73 12.69
CA ASP A 609 -18.84 14.45 12.83
C ASP A 609 -18.32 13.83 11.51
N LEU A 610 -18.04 14.67 10.50
CA LEU A 610 -17.33 14.22 9.30
C LEU A 610 -15.87 13.89 9.66
N LYS A 611 -15.46 12.65 9.40
CA LYS A 611 -14.11 12.14 9.66
C LYS A 611 -13.79 11.02 8.69
N ASP A 612 -12.55 10.53 8.74
CA ASP A 612 -12.12 9.45 7.86
C ASP A 612 -13.02 8.21 7.99
N GLY A 613 -13.53 7.71 6.87
CA GLY A 613 -14.45 6.58 6.80
C GLY A 613 -15.87 6.86 7.33
N SER A 614 -16.21 8.09 7.73
CA SER A 614 -17.51 8.39 8.36
C SER A 614 -18.23 9.58 7.73
N ALA A 615 -19.49 9.36 7.37
CA ALA A 615 -20.32 10.31 6.65
C ALA A 615 -20.81 11.49 7.50
N GLY A 616 -20.86 11.34 8.83
CA GLY A 616 -21.45 12.34 9.71
C GLY A 616 -22.92 12.68 9.39
N LEU A 617 -23.40 13.80 9.93
CA LEU A 617 -24.75 14.34 9.71
C LEU A 617 -24.68 15.68 9.00
N ILE A 618 -25.28 15.78 7.81
CA ILE A 618 -25.48 17.07 7.12
C ILE A 618 -26.52 17.87 7.91
N THR A 619 -26.11 18.97 8.51
CA THR A 619 -26.98 19.88 9.28
C THR A 619 -27.40 21.12 8.50
N ASP A 620 -26.66 21.44 7.44
CA ASP A 620 -26.94 22.51 6.50
C ASP A 620 -26.45 22.08 5.12
N THR A 621 -27.34 21.97 4.15
CA THR A 621 -26.98 21.54 2.78
C THR A 621 -26.12 22.58 2.07
N GLY A 622 -26.12 23.83 2.53
CA GLY A 622 -25.45 24.92 1.83
C GLY A 622 -26.05 25.18 0.45
N THR A 623 -25.20 25.42 -0.53
CA THR A 623 -25.59 25.68 -1.92
C THR A 623 -25.37 24.46 -2.78
N PHE A 624 -26.44 23.91 -3.35
CA PHE A 624 -26.33 22.89 -4.40
C PHE A 624 -25.72 23.51 -5.67
N LEU A 625 -24.77 22.80 -6.28
CA LEU A 625 -24.05 23.23 -7.49
C LEU A 625 -24.51 22.46 -8.73
N ALA A 626 -24.61 21.13 -8.62
CA ALA A 626 -24.99 20.22 -9.70
C ALA A 626 -25.43 18.87 -9.12
N ALA A 627 -26.08 18.03 -9.93
CA ALA A 627 -26.34 16.63 -9.62
C ALA A 627 -26.15 15.73 -10.85
N ILE A 628 -25.85 14.46 -10.63
CA ILE A 628 -25.87 13.44 -11.67
C ILE A 628 -26.62 12.21 -11.16
N THR A 629 -27.64 11.78 -11.91
CA THR A 629 -28.44 10.59 -11.60
C THR A 629 -28.09 9.46 -12.56
N VAL A 630 -27.83 8.27 -12.02
CA VAL A 630 -27.58 7.03 -12.79
C VAL A 630 -28.48 5.89 -12.31
N GLY A 631 -28.85 5.02 -13.25
CA GLY A 631 -29.75 3.90 -12.97
C GLY A 631 -31.21 4.34 -12.84
N SER A 632 -31.58 4.95 -11.71
CA SER A 632 -32.93 5.47 -11.46
C SER A 632 -32.91 6.52 -10.34
N ASP A 633 -33.95 7.36 -10.26
CA ASP A 633 -34.09 8.48 -9.32
C ASP A 633 -35.16 8.22 -8.24
N LYS A 634 -35.36 6.94 -7.90
CA LYS A 634 -36.40 6.54 -6.96
C LYS A 634 -36.19 7.22 -5.61
N ASP A 635 -37.26 7.82 -5.08
CA ASP A 635 -37.26 8.50 -3.80
C ASP A 635 -36.19 9.63 -3.69
N ASN A 636 -35.74 10.23 -4.81
CA ASN A 636 -34.71 11.27 -4.77
C ASN A 636 -35.09 12.51 -5.60
N ASP A 637 -35.32 13.63 -4.92
CA ASP A 637 -35.69 14.90 -5.54
C ASP A 637 -34.45 15.69 -5.97
N ILE A 638 -34.48 16.32 -7.15
CA ILE A 638 -33.45 17.31 -7.52
C ILE A 638 -33.98 18.73 -7.25
N PRO A 639 -33.30 19.54 -6.41
CA PRO A 639 -33.67 20.93 -6.17
C PRO A 639 -33.84 21.70 -7.48
N GLU A 640 -34.90 22.52 -7.57
CA GLU A 640 -35.24 23.23 -8.81
C GLU A 640 -34.10 24.12 -9.31
N SER A 641 -33.34 24.74 -8.39
CA SER A 641 -32.21 25.62 -8.67
C SER A 641 -31.07 24.97 -9.44
N ILE A 642 -30.89 23.64 -9.35
CA ILE A 642 -29.80 22.93 -10.02
C ILE A 642 -30.22 22.06 -11.20
N ARG A 643 -31.51 22.00 -11.55
CA ARG A 643 -31.98 21.14 -12.65
C ARG A 643 -31.30 21.43 -13.98
N ALA A 644 -31.02 22.71 -14.27
CA ALA A 644 -30.31 23.13 -15.49
C ALA A 644 -28.82 22.77 -15.51
N TYR A 645 -28.29 22.28 -14.39
CA TYR A 645 -26.89 21.90 -14.18
C TYR A 645 -26.76 20.39 -13.87
N SER A 646 -27.84 19.64 -14.02
CA SER A 646 -27.91 18.23 -13.63
C SER A 646 -28.21 17.31 -14.82
N LEU A 647 -27.60 16.12 -14.81
CA LEU A 647 -27.78 15.09 -15.84
C LEU A 647 -28.43 13.85 -15.27
N LYS A 648 -29.15 13.11 -16.13
CA LYS A 648 -29.78 11.83 -15.78
C LYS A 648 -29.50 10.78 -16.85
N PHE A 649 -28.93 9.65 -16.46
CA PHE A 649 -28.71 8.48 -17.30
C PHE A 649 -29.48 7.30 -16.71
N MET A 650 -30.75 7.19 -17.07
CA MET A 650 -31.66 6.19 -16.51
C MET A 650 -32.04 5.17 -17.60
N PRO A 651 -31.57 3.92 -17.52
CA PRO A 651 -32.11 2.83 -18.32
C PRO A 651 -33.59 2.58 -18.05
N SER A 652 -34.25 1.81 -18.93
CA SER A 652 -35.66 1.44 -18.74
C SER A 652 -35.90 0.52 -17.54
N ILE A 653 -34.86 -0.18 -17.08
CA ILE A 653 -34.86 -1.02 -15.89
C ILE A 653 -33.72 -0.52 -15.01
N ALA A 654 -33.99 -0.23 -13.73
CA ALA A 654 -32.98 0.24 -12.80
C ALA A 654 -31.84 -0.78 -12.66
N GLU A 655 -30.63 -0.35 -13.04
CA GLU A 655 -29.40 -1.14 -12.97
C GLU A 655 -28.18 -0.23 -12.91
N GLN A 656 -27.05 -0.80 -12.49
CA GLN A 656 -25.77 -0.08 -12.42
C GLN A 656 -25.40 0.45 -13.81
N THR A 657 -25.13 1.76 -13.86
CA THR A 657 -24.99 2.52 -15.10
C THR A 657 -23.70 3.33 -15.06
N ASN A 658 -22.79 3.04 -15.97
CA ASN A 658 -21.59 3.84 -16.20
C ASN A 658 -21.91 4.93 -17.21
N ALA A 659 -21.47 6.16 -16.96
CA ALA A 659 -21.62 7.28 -17.88
C ALA A 659 -20.34 8.11 -17.87
N ILE A 660 -19.78 8.40 -19.04
CA ILE A 660 -18.57 9.23 -19.16
C ILE A 660 -18.69 10.17 -20.37
N TYR A 661 -18.26 11.42 -20.21
CA TYR A 661 -18.18 12.34 -21.33
C TYR A 661 -17.15 11.86 -22.35
N ASN A 662 -17.58 11.74 -23.61
CA ASN A 662 -16.78 11.22 -24.69
C ASN A 662 -15.91 12.33 -25.30
N VAL A 663 -14.72 12.51 -24.71
CA VAL A 663 -13.73 13.49 -25.16
C VAL A 663 -13.31 13.27 -26.62
N LYS A 664 -13.26 12.02 -27.10
CA LYS A 664 -12.89 11.72 -28.49
C LYS A 664 -13.93 12.24 -29.47
N ASN A 665 -15.22 12.13 -29.13
CA ASN A 665 -16.31 12.53 -30.01
C ASN A 665 -16.63 14.02 -29.90
N CYS A 666 -16.63 14.59 -28.68
CA CYS A 666 -17.10 15.96 -28.46
C CYS A 666 -16.00 16.98 -28.16
N SER A 667 -14.75 16.54 -28.01
CA SER A 667 -13.58 17.35 -27.65
C SER A 667 -13.69 18.02 -26.27
N LEU A 668 -12.53 18.36 -25.72
CA LEU A 668 -12.39 19.09 -24.46
C LEU A 668 -11.91 20.53 -24.76
N GLU A 669 -12.81 21.36 -25.28
CA GLU A 669 -12.52 22.74 -25.74
C GLU A 669 -12.25 23.71 -24.57
N ARG A 670 -11.20 23.47 -23.77
CA ARG A 670 -10.87 24.21 -22.54
C ARG A 670 -10.68 25.73 -22.73
N GLN A 671 -10.40 26.17 -23.95
CA GLN A 671 -10.26 27.59 -24.30
C GLN A 671 -11.62 28.30 -24.48
N ASN A 672 -12.72 27.55 -24.60
CA ASN A 672 -14.07 28.06 -24.75
C ASN A 672 -15.04 27.30 -23.84
N LEU A 673 -14.95 27.59 -22.54
CA LEU A 673 -15.76 26.93 -21.52
C LEU A 673 -17.27 27.15 -21.71
N THR A 674 -17.68 28.25 -22.35
CA THR A 674 -19.08 28.51 -22.71
C THR A 674 -19.61 27.49 -23.71
N ALA A 675 -18.84 27.17 -24.76
CA ALA A 675 -19.20 26.15 -25.73
C ALA A 675 -19.12 24.73 -25.12
N LEU A 676 -18.08 24.48 -24.33
CA LEU A 676 -17.89 23.19 -23.66
C LEU A 676 -19.04 22.88 -22.70
N LYS A 677 -19.54 23.86 -21.95
CA LYS A 677 -20.74 23.72 -21.10
C LYS A 677 -21.93 23.12 -21.86
N LEU A 678 -22.20 23.60 -23.07
CA LEU A 678 -23.34 23.11 -23.86
C LEU A 678 -23.16 21.63 -24.24
N LYS A 679 -21.93 21.23 -24.56
CA LYS A 679 -21.59 19.84 -24.88
C LYS A 679 -21.65 18.93 -23.66
N LEU A 680 -21.21 19.40 -22.49
CA LEU A 680 -21.31 18.64 -21.24
C LEU A 680 -22.76 18.29 -20.92
N MET A 681 -23.71 19.18 -21.23
CA MET A 681 -25.14 18.95 -21.02
C MET A 681 -25.84 18.19 -22.16
N ASP A 682 -25.17 17.93 -23.28
CA ASP A 682 -25.71 17.15 -24.40
C ASP A 682 -25.43 15.67 -24.19
N LYS A 683 -26.48 14.86 -23.98
CA LYS A 683 -26.35 13.41 -23.77
C LYS A 683 -25.73 12.67 -24.96
N ASN A 684 -25.76 13.23 -26.17
CA ASN A 684 -25.08 12.64 -27.34
C ASN A 684 -23.55 12.69 -27.22
N CYS A 685 -23.03 13.55 -26.34
CA CYS A 685 -21.62 13.62 -26.01
C CYS A 685 -21.18 12.65 -24.91
N TRP A 686 -22.06 11.74 -24.46
CA TRP A 686 -21.76 10.79 -23.40
C TRP A 686 -21.77 9.36 -23.92
N SER A 687 -20.81 8.58 -23.45
CA SER A 687 -20.82 7.12 -23.57
C SER A 687 -21.48 6.55 -22.32
N VAL A 688 -22.50 5.71 -22.50
CA VAL A 688 -23.26 5.09 -21.41
C VAL A 688 -23.27 3.58 -21.62
N SER A 689 -23.04 2.82 -20.54
CA SER A 689 -23.08 1.36 -20.55
C SER A 689 -23.69 0.82 -19.26
N TYR A 690 -24.20 -0.40 -19.32
CA TYR A 690 -24.96 -1.01 -18.22
C TYR A 690 -24.39 -2.38 -17.84
N LYS A 691 -24.54 -2.77 -16.57
CA LYS A 691 -24.09 -4.07 -16.08
C LYS A 691 -24.74 -5.24 -16.82
N SER A 692 -26.03 -5.16 -17.16
CA SER A 692 -26.73 -6.21 -17.91
C SER A 692 -26.10 -6.51 -19.28
N GLN A 693 -25.30 -5.59 -19.81
CA GLN A 693 -24.55 -5.75 -21.06
C GLN A 693 -23.16 -6.36 -20.86
N GLY A 694 -22.81 -6.76 -19.63
CA GLY A 694 -21.47 -7.24 -19.27
C GLY A 694 -20.43 -6.12 -19.23
N ALA A 695 -20.85 -4.86 -19.05
CA ALA A 695 -19.93 -3.73 -18.99
C ALA A 695 -19.07 -3.78 -17.71
N SER A 696 -17.77 -3.55 -17.85
CA SER A 696 -16.88 -3.23 -16.74
C SER A 696 -16.89 -1.73 -16.44
N GLY A 697 -16.35 -1.35 -15.29
CA GLY A 697 -16.04 0.05 -15.01
C GLY A 697 -15.06 0.62 -16.05
N PHE A 698 -15.12 1.93 -16.29
CA PHE A 698 -14.10 2.62 -17.08
C PHE A 698 -12.76 2.56 -16.35
N PRO A 699 -11.65 2.30 -17.06
CA PRO A 699 -10.35 2.16 -16.43
C PRO A 699 -9.91 3.49 -15.81
N ILE A 700 -9.38 3.40 -14.59
CA ILE A 700 -8.73 4.51 -13.90
C ILE A 700 -7.22 4.38 -14.11
N LYS A 701 -6.58 5.46 -14.58
CA LYS A 701 -5.14 5.54 -14.75
C LYS A 701 -4.64 6.80 -14.04
N ASP A 702 -3.57 6.66 -13.25
CA ASP A 702 -3.02 7.77 -12.46
C ASP A 702 -4.11 8.43 -11.59
N ASN A 703 -4.94 7.58 -10.96
CA ASN A 703 -6.12 7.95 -10.18
C ASN A 703 -7.21 8.75 -10.92
N SER A 704 -7.17 8.85 -12.25
CA SER A 704 -8.15 9.58 -13.05
C SER A 704 -8.84 8.73 -14.12
N LEU A 705 -10.11 9.09 -14.40
CA LEU A 705 -10.88 8.60 -15.55
C LEU A 705 -10.50 9.33 -16.86
N PHE A 706 -9.74 10.42 -16.77
CA PHE A 706 -9.39 11.27 -17.91
C PHE A 706 -7.88 11.45 -18.02
N ALA A 707 -7.35 11.27 -19.22
CA ALA A 707 -5.97 11.67 -19.52
C ALA A 707 -5.84 13.20 -19.52
N ASN A 708 -4.70 13.73 -19.08
CA ASN A 708 -4.44 15.18 -19.00
C ASN A 708 -5.55 15.94 -18.26
N ALA A 709 -6.00 15.38 -17.13
CA ALA A 709 -7.16 15.86 -16.38
C ALA A 709 -6.95 17.27 -15.83
N VAL A 710 -5.77 17.56 -15.30
CA VAL A 710 -5.44 18.83 -14.64
C VAL A 710 -4.86 19.83 -15.66
N VAL A 711 -5.30 21.09 -15.57
CA VAL A 711 -4.72 22.20 -16.33
C VAL A 711 -3.75 22.94 -15.42
N HIS A 712 -2.48 22.96 -15.81
CA HIS A 712 -1.40 23.62 -15.07
C HIS A 712 -1.29 25.12 -15.39
#